data_AF-A0A0W0S5S9-F1
#
_entry.id   AF-A0A0W0S5S9-F1
#
_cell.length_a   1.000
_cell.length_b   1.000
_cell.length_c   1.000
_cell.angle_alpha   90.00
_cell.angle_beta   90.00
_cell.angle_gamma   90.00
#
_symmetry.space_group_name_H-M   'P 1'
#
loop_
_entity.id
_entity.type
_entity.pdbx_description
1 polymer ?
#
loop_
_entity_poly.entity_id
_entity_poly.type
_entity_poly.pdbx_seq_one_letter_code
_entity_poly.pdbx_strand_id
1 'polypeptide(L)'
;MPDNFSFAEISTIEDATAAWQSFFGRFFSPEIPPGVDVTFDPKLPVFAPRENKNAKYKHPGFIDPKTKKFPVDPERTLHSDDFDDFLNGNKITIPAHITLDAEGLERVANAIASGDFENPALNKEDHTFYALWLFKQNKITRQQITTILARAQIPKEYPLVKTFSIFDKHGKLTQEAIELLFPAIAKSIYGETLTGEQYERLLYLILAAPKSEQVFFISKNNPKIIAPRNKPFQLGNALLRNSSWHRATYQGEEYDLYLSFGVIEALQIARYGVNGAAANRAKIGKVGIDAVKEAVEYNYRPTAISVQYSGVETPTKDIHGYADSPMPVVTEHDVYHAKIQGTLRPDFNLMLNHMHQIISQHTKLKWSKTMWEIIDREFLAFVHPTKGMKLKSGEERFIEMLHRNDMDQVRLFRSYDPPLLSDDGFAIVWHMVNQSDVWKKLYHVDINRLGYPYDMLIKQMKAFQKTLNSIYKDKEGSHHKHTELLTLKYRLFGKTSTTEFKKICKLIDTLEDQLIPEKDKITDHVQKLIFGKYTDGTDKNLTILKFKNFGKEVLIDENSVKEIIPMLVNMQLISKFGEKNPEKVKIELEKISKQFKSTYQEGSFSKNELATSIGRFSSITEKLDFLEACYEKIIHSKEYTQRHATADNLFAFFKNPLTASQRKHIILLKEQLNELITEFQQSNHLSKEDNEELQWYMKNRGSNLALCNTDRFYLHLDATVPSAIQIGKLES
;
A
#
# COMPACT_ATOMS: atom_id res chain seq x y z
N MET A 1 1.56 -27.76 19.93
CA MET A 1 0.24 -28.38 19.73
C MET A 1 -0.27 -27.92 18.37
N PRO A 2 -0.86 -28.79 17.52
CA PRO A 2 -1.44 -28.31 16.28
C PRO A 2 -2.76 -27.56 16.56
N ASP A 3 -2.80 -26.29 16.17
CA ASP A 3 -3.83 -25.71 15.30
C ASP A 3 -5.34 -25.80 15.67
N ASN A 4 -5.74 -25.90 16.94
CA ASN A 4 -7.15 -25.75 17.36
C ASN A 4 -7.57 -24.32 17.70
N PHE A 5 -6.91 -23.31 17.11
CA PHE A 5 -7.41 -21.94 17.19
C PHE A 5 -8.67 -21.86 16.32
N SER A 6 -9.85 -21.74 16.94
CA SER A 6 -11.14 -21.30 16.38
C SER A 6 -12.22 -22.29 15.94
N PHE A 7 -12.07 -23.60 16.15
CA PHE A 7 -13.19 -24.53 16.00
C PHE A 7 -13.82 -24.83 17.36
N ALA A 8 -14.83 -24.03 17.74
CA ALA A 8 -15.84 -24.59 18.64
C ALA A 8 -16.47 -25.80 17.90
N GLU A 9 -16.68 -26.90 18.60
CA GLU A 9 -17.33 -28.06 18.01
C GLU A 9 -18.76 -27.66 17.61
N ILE A 10 -19.14 -27.89 16.35
CA ILE A 10 -20.50 -27.72 15.85
C ILE A 10 -20.97 -29.11 15.44
N SER A 11 -21.58 -29.81 16.38
CA SER A 11 -22.11 -31.16 16.18
C SER A 11 -23.62 -31.24 16.44
N THR A 12 -24.25 -30.12 16.81
CA THR A 12 -25.70 -29.99 17.00
C THR A 12 -26.26 -28.73 16.33
N ILE A 13 -27.60 -28.65 16.23
CA ILE A 13 -28.30 -27.46 15.71
C ILE A 13 -28.17 -26.30 16.70
N GLU A 14 -28.15 -26.58 17.99
CA GLU A 14 -27.93 -25.61 19.05
C GLU A 14 -26.55 -24.96 18.94
N ASP A 15 -25.50 -25.76 18.71
CA ASP A 15 -24.14 -25.26 18.47
C ASP A 15 -24.07 -24.38 17.21
N ALA A 16 -24.71 -24.82 16.12
CA ALA A 16 -24.77 -24.05 14.88
C ALA A 16 -25.50 -22.72 15.07
N THR A 17 -26.58 -22.71 15.86
CA THR A 17 -27.33 -21.50 16.21
C THR A 17 -26.45 -20.54 17.02
N ALA A 18 -25.75 -21.05 18.03
CA ALA A 18 -24.82 -20.27 18.83
C ALA A 18 -23.64 -19.74 17.98
N ALA A 19 -23.15 -20.53 17.03
CA ALA A 19 -22.12 -20.13 16.09
C ALA A 19 -22.59 -18.96 15.21
N TRP A 20 -23.82 -18.99 14.69
CA TRP A 20 -24.40 -17.86 13.95
C TRP A 20 -24.53 -16.60 14.81
N GLN A 21 -25.06 -16.74 16.03
CA GLN A 21 -25.18 -15.62 16.97
C GLN A 21 -23.81 -15.02 17.31
N SER A 22 -22.81 -15.85 17.57
CA SER A 22 -21.45 -15.40 17.81
C SER A 22 -20.83 -14.77 16.57
N PHE A 23 -21.05 -15.34 15.38
CA PHE A 23 -20.50 -14.83 14.13
C PHE A 23 -21.04 -13.43 13.81
N PHE A 24 -22.34 -13.22 13.92
CA PHE A 24 -22.99 -11.93 13.65
C PHE A 24 -22.85 -10.93 14.80
N GLY A 25 -22.85 -11.40 16.06
CA GLY A 25 -22.67 -10.53 17.23
C GLY A 25 -21.38 -9.72 17.22
N ARG A 26 -20.37 -10.12 16.41
CA ARG A 26 -19.13 -9.37 16.19
C ARG A 26 -19.32 -8.04 15.48
N PHE A 27 -20.38 -7.91 14.67
CA PHE A 27 -20.47 -6.84 13.69
C PHE A 27 -21.79 -6.06 13.72
N PHE A 28 -22.83 -6.59 14.34
CA PHE A 28 -24.17 -6.05 14.22
C PHE A 28 -24.75 -5.68 15.58
N SER A 29 -25.37 -4.50 15.66
CA SER A 29 -26.47 -4.27 16.59
C SER A 29 -27.77 -4.20 15.77
N PRO A 30 -28.58 -5.26 15.74
CA PRO A 30 -29.93 -5.22 15.17
C PRO A 30 -30.91 -4.47 16.10
N GLU A 31 -30.41 -3.72 17.08
CA GLU A 31 -31.25 -2.95 17.99
C GLU A 31 -31.80 -1.73 17.26
N ILE A 32 -33.12 -1.58 17.28
CA ILE A 32 -33.79 -0.33 16.92
C ILE A 32 -33.87 0.50 18.19
N PRO A 33 -33.23 1.67 18.26
CA PRO A 33 -33.23 2.45 19.49
C PRO A 33 -34.66 2.87 19.89
N PRO A 34 -34.96 2.99 21.20
CA PRO A 34 -36.28 3.41 21.66
C PRO A 34 -36.72 4.75 21.06
N GLY A 35 -37.95 4.82 20.54
CA GLY A 35 -38.52 6.05 19.96
C GLY A 35 -38.27 6.25 18.46
N VAL A 36 -37.55 5.35 17.80
CA VAL A 36 -37.36 5.37 16.33
C VAL A 36 -38.56 4.70 15.66
N ASP A 37 -39.27 5.44 14.81
CA ASP A 37 -40.36 4.89 14.00
C ASP A 37 -39.82 4.23 12.73
N VAL A 38 -39.90 2.90 12.68
CA VAL A 38 -39.61 2.08 11.49
C VAL A 38 -40.88 1.49 10.88
N THR A 39 -42.05 2.00 11.27
CA THR A 39 -43.32 1.55 10.72
C THR A 39 -43.32 1.73 9.20
N PHE A 40 -43.93 0.76 8.52
CA PHE A 40 -43.99 0.78 7.07
C PHE A 40 -44.77 2.00 6.57
N ASP A 41 -44.14 2.79 5.72
CA ASP A 41 -44.77 3.92 5.03
C ASP A 41 -44.78 3.63 3.52
N PRO A 42 -45.95 3.31 2.92
CA PRO A 42 -46.06 3.04 1.49
C PRO A 42 -45.74 4.26 0.61
N LYS A 43 -45.73 5.47 1.18
CA LYS A 43 -45.45 6.73 0.47
C LYS A 43 -44.00 7.18 0.59
N LEU A 44 -43.13 6.42 1.28
CA LEU A 44 -41.72 6.78 1.43
C LEU A 44 -41.02 6.82 0.06
N PRO A 45 -40.53 7.98 -0.41
CA PRO A 45 -39.93 8.07 -1.74
C PRO A 45 -38.47 7.58 -1.76
N VAL A 46 -37.77 7.66 -0.62
CA VAL A 46 -36.33 7.45 -0.52
C VAL A 46 -35.96 6.81 0.81
N PHE A 47 -35.11 5.77 0.78
CA PHE A 47 -34.34 5.36 1.95
C PHE A 47 -33.05 6.18 2.00
N ALA A 48 -32.91 7.02 3.03
CA ALA A 48 -31.75 7.88 3.20
C ALA A 48 -30.88 7.40 4.37
N PRO A 49 -29.55 7.51 4.27
CA PRO A 49 -28.67 7.31 5.41
C PRO A 49 -28.85 8.44 6.41
N ARG A 50 -28.26 8.30 7.60
CA ARG A 50 -28.24 9.38 8.60
C ARG A 50 -27.56 10.63 8.07
N GLU A 51 -28.09 11.79 8.44
CA GLU A 51 -27.50 13.08 8.08
C GLU A 51 -26.12 13.28 8.73
N ASN A 52 -25.98 12.94 10.01
CA ASN A 52 -24.69 12.97 10.73
C ASN A 52 -24.08 11.57 10.82
N LYS A 53 -23.11 11.27 9.95
CA LYS A 53 -22.40 9.96 9.92
C LYS A 53 -21.70 9.61 11.24
N ASN A 54 -21.28 10.59 12.02
CA ASN A 54 -20.57 10.36 13.28
C ASN A 54 -21.50 10.01 14.45
N ALA A 55 -22.81 10.19 14.27
CA ALA A 55 -23.77 9.92 15.34
C ALA A 55 -23.85 8.43 15.72
N LYS A 56 -23.45 7.50 14.82
CA LYS A 56 -23.32 6.07 15.14
C LYS A 56 -22.28 5.78 16.24
N TYR A 57 -21.28 6.65 16.41
CA TYR A 57 -20.21 6.49 17.42
C TYR A 57 -20.54 7.13 18.77
N LYS A 58 -21.66 7.86 18.86
CA LYS A 58 -22.13 8.41 20.15
C LYS A 58 -22.79 7.28 20.93
N HIS A 59 -22.10 6.80 21.97
CA HIS A 59 -22.57 5.73 22.84
C HIS A 59 -23.97 6.07 23.37
N PRO A 60 -24.92 5.11 23.49
CA PRO A 60 -26.10 5.33 24.32
C PRO A 60 -25.55 5.63 25.72
N GLY A 61 -25.68 6.89 26.14
CA GLY A 61 -25.24 7.32 27.45
C GLY A 61 -25.92 6.45 28.50
N PHE A 62 -25.28 6.33 29.67
CA PHE A 62 -25.85 5.64 30.82
C PHE A 62 -27.34 5.96 31.00
N ILE A 63 -28.10 4.95 31.47
CA ILE A 63 -29.51 5.10 31.85
C ILE A 63 -29.65 6.38 32.65
N ASP A 64 -30.47 7.31 32.14
CA ASP A 64 -30.80 8.54 32.85
C ASP A 64 -31.31 8.13 34.25
N PRO A 65 -30.63 8.55 35.34
CA PRO A 65 -30.96 8.10 36.67
C PRO A 65 -32.39 8.50 37.11
N LYS A 66 -32.96 9.55 36.50
CA LYS A 66 -34.30 10.06 36.79
C LYS A 66 -35.37 9.36 35.95
N THR A 67 -35.13 9.16 34.66
CA THR A 67 -36.15 8.61 33.76
C THR A 67 -36.06 7.10 33.55
N LYS A 68 -34.97 6.46 34.01
CA LYS A 68 -34.67 5.03 33.79
C LYS A 68 -34.64 4.64 32.30
N LYS A 69 -34.46 5.62 31.40
CA LYS A 69 -34.37 5.42 29.95
C LYS A 69 -32.98 5.78 29.45
N PHE A 70 -32.56 5.17 28.35
CA PHE A 70 -31.34 5.61 27.67
C PHE A 70 -31.55 7.01 27.08
N PRO A 71 -30.62 7.96 27.25
CA PRO A 71 -30.64 9.21 26.51
C PRO A 71 -30.51 8.89 25.01
N VAL A 72 -31.56 9.18 24.25
CA VAL A 72 -31.58 9.07 22.79
C VAL A 72 -30.97 10.36 22.24
N ASP A 73 -29.79 10.29 21.64
CA ASP A 73 -29.26 11.42 20.88
C ASP A 73 -30.11 11.57 19.60
N PRO A 74 -30.82 12.71 19.41
CA PRO A 74 -31.68 12.92 18.24
C PRO A 74 -30.91 12.88 16.91
N GLU A 75 -29.59 13.09 16.92
CA GLU A 75 -28.75 12.96 15.72
C GLU A 75 -28.41 11.50 15.39
N ARG A 76 -28.60 10.56 16.33
CA ARG A 76 -28.23 9.15 16.15
C ARG A 76 -29.15 8.37 15.22
N THR A 77 -30.42 8.75 15.01
CA THR A 77 -31.40 7.74 14.51
C THR A 77 -32.51 8.18 13.55
N LEU A 78 -32.64 7.42 12.46
CA LEU A 78 -33.86 7.16 11.66
C LEU A 78 -34.13 5.64 11.44
N HIS A 79 -33.18 4.76 11.82
CA HIS A 79 -33.19 3.29 11.67
C HIS A 79 -31.98 2.66 12.40
N SER A 80 -31.81 1.33 12.34
CA SER A 80 -30.69 0.57 12.94
C SER A 80 -29.31 0.93 12.35
N ASP A 81 -28.25 0.69 13.13
CA ASP A 81 -26.84 0.85 12.69
C ASP A 81 -26.49 -0.10 11.54
N ASP A 82 -27.10 -1.29 11.55
CA ASP A 82 -26.96 -2.26 10.47
C ASP A 82 -27.55 -1.74 9.14
N PHE A 83 -28.75 -1.17 9.17
CA PHE A 83 -29.36 -0.60 7.97
C PHE A 83 -28.56 0.58 7.40
N ASP A 84 -28.07 1.48 8.27
CA ASP A 84 -27.24 2.63 7.86
C ASP A 84 -25.93 2.19 7.19
N ASP A 85 -25.25 1.23 7.80
CA ASP A 85 -24.01 0.66 7.26
C ASP A 85 -24.23 -0.04 5.91
N PHE A 86 -25.39 -0.67 5.72
CA PHE A 86 -25.80 -1.30 4.47
C PHE A 86 -26.06 -0.27 3.35
N LEU A 87 -26.70 0.86 3.67
CA LEU A 87 -26.90 1.96 2.71
C LEU A 87 -25.58 2.55 2.22
N ASN A 88 -24.50 2.43 3.01
CA ASN A 88 -23.15 2.87 2.63
C ASN A 88 -23.10 4.35 2.22
N GLY A 89 -23.91 5.19 2.87
CA GLY A 89 -24.02 6.62 2.58
C GLY A 89 -24.83 6.97 1.31
N ASN A 90 -25.45 5.99 0.66
CA ASN A 90 -26.26 6.21 -0.54
C ASN A 90 -27.74 6.40 -0.20
N LYS A 91 -28.41 7.26 -0.97
CA LYS A 91 -29.87 7.40 -0.97
C LYS A 91 -30.46 6.45 -2.01
N ILE A 92 -31.37 5.57 -1.59
CA ILE A 92 -32.07 4.63 -2.47
C ILE A 92 -33.44 5.21 -2.78
N THR A 93 -33.66 5.60 -4.03
CA THR A 93 -34.95 6.14 -4.51
C THR A 93 -35.85 5.02 -4.99
N ILE A 94 -37.11 5.04 -4.58
CA ILE A 94 -38.13 4.14 -5.12
C ILE A 94 -38.61 4.72 -6.47
N PRO A 95 -38.54 3.97 -7.57
CA PRO A 95 -39.03 4.42 -8.87
C PRO A 95 -40.49 4.85 -8.81
N ALA A 96 -40.84 5.93 -9.53
CA ALA A 96 -42.18 6.51 -9.51
C ALA A 96 -43.30 5.55 -10.00
N HIS A 97 -42.95 4.53 -10.80
CA HIS A 97 -43.89 3.51 -11.26
C HIS A 97 -44.14 2.40 -10.24
N ILE A 98 -43.33 2.31 -9.17
CA ILE A 98 -43.48 1.33 -8.10
C ILE A 98 -44.33 1.94 -7.00
N THR A 99 -45.46 1.31 -6.70
CA THR A 99 -46.32 1.66 -5.56
C THR A 99 -46.25 0.53 -4.56
N LEU A 100 -45.86 0.84 -3.32
CA LEU A 100 -45.81 -0.13 -2.24
C LEU A 100 -47.10 -0.11 -1.42
N ASP A 101 -47.50 -1.24 -0.86
CA ASP A 101 -48.65 -1.38 0.03
C ASP A 101 -48.39 -2.44 1.13
N ALA A 102 -49.26 -2.44 2.16
CA ALA A 102 -49.08 -3.33 3.31
C ALA A 102 -49.26 -4.82 2.96
N GLU A 103 -50.17 -5.13 2.02
CA GLU A 103 -50.44 -6.50 1.57
C GLU A 103 -49.24 -7.07 0.80
N GLY A 104 -48.56 -6.25 -0.01
CA GLY A 104 -47.32 -6.57 -0.69
C GLY A 104 -46.18 -6.84 0.29
N LEU A 105 -46.02 -5.98 1.31
CA LEU A 105 -45.02 -6.19 2.36
C LEU A 105 -45.23 -7.52 3.09
N GLU A 106 -46.48 -7.83 3.46
CA GLU A 106 -46.83 -9.08 4.14
C GLU A 106 -46.60 -10.30 3.24
N ARG A 107 -47.01 -10.24 1.96
CA ARG A 107 -46.77 -11.32 0.99
C ARG A 107 -45.27 -11.60 0.81
N VAL A 108 -44.46 -10.56 0.68
CA VAL A 108 -42.99 -10.70 0.58
C VAL A 108 -42.42 -11.28 1.88
N ALA A 109 -42.85 -10.80 3.05
CA ALA A 109 -42.40 -11.31 4.34
C ALA A 109 -42.70 -12.81 4.49
N ASN A 110 -43.91 -13.24 4.13
CA ASN A 110 -44.32 -14.64 4.21
C ASN A 110 -43.53 -15.52 3.23
N ALA A 111 -43.28 -15.05 2.00
CA ALA A 111 -42.46 -15.77 1.02
C ALA A 111 -41.00 -15.93 1.47
N ILE A 112 -40.42 -14.91 2.11
CA ILE A 112 -39.08 -15.01 2.69
C ILE A 112 -39.08 -15.97 3.88
N ALA A 113 -40.05 -15.88 4.78
CA ALA A 113 -40.15 -16.74 5.95
C ALA A 113 -40.30 -18.23 5.57
N SER A 114 -41.06 -18.53 4.51
CA SER A 114 -41.21 -19.90 4.00
C SER A 114 -40.02 -20.38 3.16
N GLY A 115 -39.17 -19.46 2.68
CA GLY A 115 -38.09 -19.76 1.74
C GLY A 115 -38.58 -20.09 0.31
N ASP A 116 -39.80 -19.66 -0.04
CA ASP A 116 -40.41 -19.91 -1.34
C ASP A 116 -40.07 -18.80 -2.35
N PHE A 117 -38.91 -18.90 -2.99
CA PHE A 117 -38.47 -17.95 -4.02
C PHE A 117 -39.22 -18.08 -5.36
N GLU A 118 -40.02 -19.13 -5.54
CA GLU A 118 -40.89 -19.28 -6.70
C GLU A 118 -42.22 -18.53 -6.50
N ASN A 119 -42.49 -18.06 -5.28
CA ASN A 119 -43.65 -17.23 -4.98
C ASN A 119 -43.68 -15.97 -5.87
N PRO A 120 -44.81 -15.65 -6.52
CA PRO A 120 -44.93 -14.46 -7.36
C PRO A 120 -44.54 -13.14 -6.68
N ALA A 121 -44.67 -13.05 -5.35
CA ALA A 121 -44.29 -11.87 -4.58
C ALA A 121 -42.78 -11.57 -4.64
N LEU A 122 -41.92 -12.59 -4.82
CA LEU A 122 -40.46 -12.43 -4.91
C LEU A 122 -39.94 -12.34 -6.37
N ASN A 123 -40.85 -12.29 -7.35
CA ASN A 123 -40.52 -12.23 -8.77
C ASN A 123 -40.97 -10.92 -9.44
N LYS A 124 -41.65 -10.03 -8.71
CA LYS A 124 -42.03 -8.67 -9.16
C LYS A 124 -40.90 -7.67 -8.92
N GLU A 125 -40.85 -6.57 -9.66
CA GLU A 125 -39.79 -5.56 -9.54
C GLU A 125 -39.73 -4.91 -8.14
N ASP A 126 -40.89 -4.73 -7.51
CA ASP A 126 -41.08 -4.08 -6.21
C ASP A 126 -40.54 -4.89 -5.01
N HIS A 127 -40.33 -6.20 -5.16
CA HIS A 127 -39.93 -7.09 -4.06
C HIS A 127 -38.63 -6.65 -3.37
N THR A 128 -37.70 -6.05 -4.12
CA THR A 128 -36.43 -5.55 -3.57
C THR A 128 -36.66 -4.38 -2.60
N PHE A 129 -37.62 -3.51 -2.88
CA PHE A 129 -37.98 -2.38 -2.01
C PHE A 129 -38.79 -2.83 -0.79
N TYR A 130 -39.66 -3.85 -0.93
CA TYR A 130 -40.28 -4.50 0.22
C TYR A 130 -39.24 -5.17 1.13
N ALA A 131 -38.24 -5.85 0.56
CA ALA A 131 -37.16 -6.46 1.32
C ALA A 131 -36.32 -5.40 2.06
N LEU A 132 -36.04 -4.24 1.45
CA LEU A 132 -35.40 -3.10 2.14
C LEU A 132 -36.23 -2.61 3.34
N TRP A 133 -37.55 -2.53 3.21
CA TRP A 133 -38.43 -2.19 4.32
C TRP A 133 -38.39 -3.23 5.45
N LEU A 134 -38.46 -4.52 5.11
CA LEU A 134 -38.36 -5.60 6.09
C LEU A 134 -37.01 -5.58 6.82
N PHE A 135 -35.93 -5.25 6.10
CA PHE A 135 -34.61 -5.11 6.70
C PHE A 135 -34.52 -3.86 7.60
N LYS A 136 -35.08 -2.71 7.18
CA LYS A 136 -35.19 -1.51 8.02
C LYS A 136 -35.96 -1.79 9.32
N GLN A 137 -36.94 -2.69 9.27
CA GLN A 137 -37.73 -3.15 10.41
C GLN A 137 -37.05 -4.26 11.24
N ASN A 138 -35.84 -4.69 10.85
CA ASN A 138 -35.13 -5.84 11.41
C ASN A 138 -35.96 -7.15 11.44
N LYS A 139 -36.89 -7.31 10.48
CA LYS A 139 -37.69 -8.54 10.29
C LYS A 139 -36.98 -9.60 9.46
N ILE A 140 -36.01 -9.18 8.65
CA ILE A 140 -35.10 -10.06 7.92
C ILE A 140 -33.66 -9.66 8.23
N THR A 141 -32.73 -10.60 8.11
CA THR A 141 -31.31 -10.37 8.37
C THR A 141 -30.61 -9.73 7.17
N ARG A 142 -29.40 -9.20 7.38
CA ARG A 142 -28.54 -8.74 6.29
C ARG A 142 -28.28 -9.85 5.25
N GLN A 143 -28.10 -11.10 5.68
CA GLN A 143 -27.93 -12.23 4.75
C GLN A 143 -29.14 -12.37 3.82
N GLN A 144 -30.36 -12.34 4.39
CA GLN A 144 -31.61 -12.49 3.62
C GLN A 144 -31.81 -11.39 2.59
N ILE A 145 -31.64 -10.12 2.98
CA ILE A 145 -31.73 -9.02 2.00
C ILE A 145 -30.65 -9.16 0.92
N THR A 146 -29.45 -9.60 1.28
CA THR A 146 -28.36 -9.75 0.30
C THR A 146 -28.65 -10.88 -0.69
N THR A 147 -29.14 -12.03 -0.23
CA THR A 147 -29.58 -13.14 -1.10
C THR A 147 -30.67 -12.68 -2.07
N ILE A 148 -31.66 -11.93 -1.59
CA ILE A 148 -32.74 -11.38 -2.42
C ILE A 148 -32.20 -10.43 -3.49
N LEU A 149 -31.33 -9.49 -3.11
CA LEU A 149 -30.74 -8.54 -4.05
C LEU A 149 -29.79 -9.23 -5.05
N ALA A 150 -28.97 -10.18 -4.61
CA ALA A 150 -28.09 -10.94 -5.47
C ALA A 150 -28.87 -11.73 -6.52
N ARG A 151 -29.99 -12.34 -6.12
CA ARG A 151 -30.93 -12.99 -7.04
C ARG A 151 -31.52 -12.00 -8.04
N ALA A 152 -31.93 -10.81 -7.60
CA ALA A 152 -32.49 -9.76 -8.47
C ALA A 152 -31.45 -9.15 -9.44
N GLN A 153 -30.16 -9.28 -9.16
CA GLN A 153 -29.07 -8.81 -10.03
C GLN A 153 -28.81 -9.72 -11.24
N ILE A 154 -29.41 -10.91 -11.31
CA ILE A 154 -29.28 -11.82 -12.45
C ILE A 154 -29.93 -11.17 -13.69
N PRO A 155 -29.18 -11.00 -14.81
CA PRO A 155 -29.70 -10.33 -15.99
C PRO A 155 -30.89 -11.04 -16.62
N LYS A 156 -31.86 -10.27 -17.14
CA LYS A 156 -33.08 -10.82 -17.76
C LYS A 156 -32.77 -11.60 -19.05
N GLU A 157 -31.68 -11.31 -19.73
CA GLU A 157 -31.23 -12.01 -20.93
C GLU A 157 -30.71 -13.43 -20.63
N TYR A 158 -30.23 -13.66 -19.40
CA TYR A 158 -29.73 -14.94 -18.90
C TYR A 158 -30.45 -15.28 -17.59
N PRO A 159 -31.78 -15.51 -17.66
CA PRO A 159 -32.64 -15.48 -16.50
C PRO A 159 -32.39 -16.69 -15.58
N LEU A 160 -32.87 -16.53 -14.35
CA LEU A 160 -33.09 -17.63 -13.41
C LEU A 160 -33.95 -18.72 -14.06
N VAL A 161 -33.56 -19.96 -13.82
CA VAL A 161 -34.24 -21.14 -14.35
C VAL A 161 -35.00 -21.85 -13.23
N LYS A 162 -34.36 -22.04 -12.07
CA LYS A 162 -34.98 -22.72 -10.93
C LYS A 162 -34.27 -22.41 -9.62
N THR A 163 -35.05 -22.35 -8.54
CA THR A 163 -34.56 -22.38 -7.15
C THR A 163 -34.81 -23.76 -6.54
N PHE A 164 -33.85 -24.26 -5.77
CA PHE A 164 -33.92 -25.56 -5.11
C PHE A 164 -33.76 -25.39 -3.60
N SER A 165 -34.60 -26.08 -2.83
CA SER A 165 -34.38 -26.27 -1.39
C SER A 165 -33.25 -27.27 -1.17
N ILE A 166 -32.37 -26.99 -0.20
CA ILE A 166 -31.27 -27.90 0.16
C ILE A 166 -31.80 -29.09 0.97
N PHE A 167 -32.77 -28.83 1.85
CA PHE A 167 -33.41 -29.82 2.69
C PHE A 167 -34.88 -29.99 2.33
N ASP A 168 -35.37 -31.21 2.43
CA ASP A 168 -36.79 -31.53 2.34
C ASP A 168 -37.53 -31.15 3.64
N LYS A 169 -38.84 -31.39 3.66
CA LYS A 169 -39.72 -31.15 4.82
C LYS A 169 -39.36 -31.97 6.07
N HIS A 170 -38.51 -33.00 5.93
CA HIS A 170 -38.04 -33.87 7.01
C HIS A 170 -36.60 -33.53 7.44
N GLY A 171 -35.99 -32.48 6.87
CA GLY A 171 -34.60 -32.10 7.17
C GLY A 171 -33.55 -32.97 6.50
N LYS A 172 -33.93 -33.79 5.50
CA LYS A 172 -32.99 -34.59 4.71
C LYS A 172 -32.57 -33.84 3.46
N LEU A 173 -31.36 -34.10 2.96
CA LEU A 173 -30.89 -33.51 1.72
C LEU A 173 -31.79 -33.87 0.53
N THR A 174 -32.10 -32.89 -0.30
CA THR A 174 -32.81 -33.11 -1.57
C THR A 174 -31.88 -33.75 -2.61
N GLN A 175 -32.45 -34.41 -3.63
CA GLN A 175 -31.66 -35.03 -4.69
C GLN A 175 -30.84 -33.99 -5.44
N GLU A 176 -31.43 -32.82 -5.72
CA GLU A 176 -30.75 -31.73 -6.40
C GLU A 176 -29.60 -31.15 -5.58
N ALA A 177 -29.71 -31.09 -4.25
CA ALA A 177 -28.59 -30.68 -3.40
C ALA A 177 -27.42 -31.67 -3.51
N ILE A 178 -27.70 -32.98 -3.50
CA ILE A 178 -26.69 -34.05 -3.61
C ILE A 178 -26.04 -34.05 -4.99
N GLU A 179 -26.81 -33.85 -6.06
CA GLU A 179 -26.31 -33.95 -7.44
C GLU A 179 -25.69 -32.65 -7.98
N LEU A 180 -26.16 -31.49 -7.53
CA LEU A 180 -25.76 -30.19 -8.08
C LEU A 180 -24.92 -29.38 -7.10
N LEU A 181 -25.46 -29.11 -5.91
CA LEU A 181 -24.86 -28.18 -4.95
C LEU A 181 -23.58 -28.74 -4.33
N PHE A 182 -23.67 -29.87 -3.61
CA PHE A 182 -22.53 -30.41 -2.88
C PHE A 182 -21.35 -30.78 -3.78
N PRO A 183 -21.52 -31.35 -4.98
CA PRO A 183 -20.41 -31.57 -5.91
C PRO A 183 -19.73 -30.26 -6.33
N ALA A 184 -20.49 -29.17 -6.49
CA ALA A 184 -19.97 -27.86 -6.87
C ALA A 184 -19.16 -27.19 -5.74
N ILE A 185 -19.59 -27.33 -4.48
CA ILE A 185 -18.93 -26.70 -3.31
C ILE A 185 -17.97 -27.63 -2.56
N ALA A 186 -17.97 -28.92 -2.87
CA ALA A 186 -17.08 -29.92 -2.28
C ALA A 186 -15.62 -29.53 -2.54
N LYS A 187 -15.33 -29.05 -3.74
CA LYS A 187 -14.04 -28.46 -4.09
C LYS A 187 -14.01 -27.03 -3.55
N SER A 188 -13.06 -26.77 -2.65
CA SER A 188 -12.76 -25.41 -2.21
C SER A 188 -12.20 -24.58 -3.34
N ILE A 189 -11.98 -23.30 -3.04
CA ILE A 189 -10.99 -22.52 -3.76
C ILE A 189 -9.72 -23.36 -3.87
N TYR A 190 -9.26 -23.60 -5.10
CA TYR A 190 -8.02 -24.33 -5.40
C TYR A 190 -8.05 -25.86 -5.14
N GLY A 191 -9.23 -26.45 -4.99
CA GLY A 191 -9.44 -27.89 -5.15
C GLY A 191 -9.29 -28.76 -3.89
N GLU A 192 -9.21 -28.18 -2.69
CA GLU A 192 -9.26 -28.95 -1.44
C GLU A 192 -10.68 -29.42 -1.15
N THR A 193 -10.84 -30.69 -0.85
CA THR A 193 -12.14 -31.27 -0.49
C THR A 193 -12.47 -31.00 0.97
N LEU A 194 -13.75 -30.70 1.27
CA LEU A 194 -14.24 -30.67 2.65
C LEU A 194 -13.91 -32.00 3.35
N THR A 195 -13.37 -31.92 4.56
CA THR A 195 -13.25 -33.09 5.44
C THR A 195 -14.64 -33.53 5.92
N GLY A 196 -14.79 -34.77 6.39
CA GLY A 196 -16.07 -35.25 6.92
C GLY A 196 -16.63 -34.38 8.05
N GLU A 197 -15.75 -33.94 8.95
CA GLU A 197 -16.09 -33.01 10.05
C GLU A 197 -16.56 -31.64 9.52
N GLN A 198 -15.84 -31.05 8.55
CA GLN A 198 -16.26 -29.78 7.95
C GLN A 198 -17.59 -29.91 7.19
N TYR A 199 -17.82 -31.06 6.54
CA TYR A 199 -19.07 -31.34 5.85
C TYR A 199 -20.25 -31.43 6.84
N GLU A 200 -20.08 -32.16 7.94
CA GLU A 200 -21.10 -32.26 8.99
C GLU A 200 -21.42 -30.89 9.60
N ARG A 201 -20.40 -30.09 9.93
CA ARG A 201 -20.57 -28.71 10.41
C ARG A 201 -21.36 -27.85 9.43
N LEU A 202 -21.04 -27.95 8.14
CA LEU A 202 -21.73 -27.22 7.09
C LEU A 202 -23.23 -27.56 7.06
N LEU A 203 -23.58 -28.84 7.18
CA LEU A 203 -24.98 -29.27 7.21
C LEU A 203 -25.73 -28.68 8.40
N TYR A 204 -25.15 -28.73 9.62
CA TYR A 204 -25.77 -28.12 10.81
C TYR A 204 -25.93 -26.60 10.67
N LEU A 205 -24.93 -25.92 10.13
CA LEU A 205 -24.97 -24.46 9.90
C LEU A 205 -26.07 -24.06 8.90
N ILE A 206 -26.23 -24.80 7.79
CA ILE A 206 -27.30 -24.52 6.82
C ILE A 206 -28.67 -24.86 7.45
N LEU A 207 -28.79 -25.98 8.16
CA LEU A 207 -30.04 -26.36 8.85
C LEU A 207 -30.50 -25.31 9.86
N ALA A 208 -29.57 -24.70 10.58
CA ALA A 208 -29.85 -23.64 11.55
C ALA A 208 -30.14 -22.26 10.92
N ALA A 209 -29.82 -22.06 9.64
CA ALA A 209 -30.09 -20.80 8.95
C ALA A 209 -31.60 -20.60 8.65
N PRO A 210 -32.09 -19.38 8.42
CA PRO A 210 -33.47 -19.14 7.98
C PRO A 210 -33.82 -19.91 6.71
N LYS A 211 -35.10 -20.28 6.52
CA LYS A 211 -35.52 -21.07 5.34
C LYS A 211 -35.19 -20.42 4.00
N SER A 212 -35.24 -19.10 3.89
CA SER A 212 -34.79 -18.37 2.69
C SER A 212 -33.29 -18.49 2.41
N GLU A 213 -32.48 -18.92 3.37
CA GLU A 213 -31.06 -19.18 3.18
C GLU A 213 -30.75 -20.66 2.94
N GLN A 214 -31.72 -21.57 3.14
CA GLN A 214 -31.58 -23.01 2.90
C GLN A 214 -31.83 -23.39 1.43
N VAL A 215 -31.35 -22.55 0.50
CA VAL A 215 -31.61 -22.67 -0.93
C VAL A 215 -30.36 -22.41 -1.77
N PHE A 216 -30.41 -22.86 -3.02
CA PHE A 216 -29.50 -22.46 -4.09
C PHE A 216 -30.29 -22.31 -5.38
N PHE A 217 -29.76 -21.58 -6.37
CA PHE A 217 -30.46 -21.34 -7.63
C PHE A 217 -29.54 -21.43 -8.83
N ILE A 218 -30.13 -21.68 -10.00
CA ILE A 218 -29.42 -21.78 -11.27
C ILE A 218 -29.96 -20.76 -12.28
N SER A 219 -29.08 -20.18 -13.09
CA SER A 219 -29.44 -19.31 -14.23
C SER A 219 -28.87 -19.85 -15.53
N LYS A 220 -29.44 -19.42 -16.67
CA LYS A 220 -28.78 -19.65 -17.96
C LYS A 220 -27.35 -19.10 -17.92
N ASN A 221 -26.42 -19.82 -18.55
CA ASN A 221 -25.03 -19.42 -18.65
C ASN A 221 -24.90 -18.00 -19.24
N ASN A 222 -24.21 -17.12 -18.52
CA ASN A 222 -23.98 -15.76 -18.99
C ASN A 222 -22.57 -15.61 -19.63
N PRO A 223 -22.46 -15.45 -20.97
CA PRO A 223 -21.18 -15.30 -21.66
C PRO A 223 -20.47 -13.97 -21.37
N LYS A 224 -21.14 -12.99 -20.74
CA LYS A 224 -20.51 -11.77 -20.22
C LYS A 224 -19.87 -11.97 -18.84
N ILE A 225 -20.16 -13.09 -18.18
CA ILE A 225 -19.55 -13.47 -16.90
C ILE A 225 -18.36 -14.38 -17.18
N ILE A 226 -18.63 -15.52 -17.81
CA ILE A 226 -17.59 -16.45 -18.25
C ILE A 226 -17.63 -16.48 -19.77
N ALA A 227 -16.65 -15.84 -20.37
CA ALA A 227 -16.50 -15.80 -21.80
C ALA A 227 -15.99 -17.13 -22.36
N PRO A 228 -16.34 -17.45 -23.63
CA PRO A 228 -15.76 -18.57 -24.36
C PRO A 228 -14.23 -18.43 -24.48
N ARG A 229 -13.54 -19.54 -24.77
CA ARG A 229 -12.06 -19.63 -24.78
C ARG A 229 -11.33 -18.55 -25.59
N ASN A 230 -11.97 -17.94 -26.59
CA ASN A 230 -11.40 -16.91 -27.47
C ASN A 230 -11.43 -15.48 -26.88
N LYS A 231 -12.01 -15.25 -25.70
CA LYS A 231 -11.97 -13.95 -24.98
C LYS A 231 -11.68 -14.16 -23.48
N PRO A 232 -10.48 -14.60 -23.09
CA PRO A 232 -10.21 -15.09 -21.72
C PRO A 232 -10.13 -14.00 -20.64
N PHE A 233 -10.07 -12.72 -21.01
CA PHE A 233 -9.91 -11.61 -20.07
C PHE A 233 -11.26 -11.10 -19.55
N GLN A 234 -11.87 -11.90 -18.68
CA GLN A 234 -13.10 -11.58 -17.95
C GLN A 234 -12.92 -11.98 -16.49
N LEU A 235 -13.48 -11.18 -15.56
CA LEU A 235 -13.39 -11.43 -14.14
C LEU A 235 -14.00 -12.79 -13.76
N GLY A 236 -15.14 -13.16 -14.35
CA GLY A 236 -15.78 -14.46 -14.09
C GLY A 236 -14.93 -15.66 -14.54
N ASN A 237 -14.13 -15.54 -15.61
CA ASN A 237 -13.16 -16.59 -15.97
C ASN A 237 -12.08 -16.76 -14.89
N ALA A 238 -11.66 -15.68 -14.23
CA ALA A 238 -10.72 -15.76 -13.11
C ALA A 238 -11.36 -16.42 -11.88
N LEU A 239 -12.58 -16.00 -11.52
CA LEU A 239 -13.32 -16.61 -10.40
C LEU A 239 -13.63 -18.10 -10.62
N LEU A 240 -13.92 -18.51 -11.86
CA LEU A 240 -14.12 -19.92 -12.21
C LEU A 240 -12.84 -20.74 -12.04
N ARG A 241 -11.69 -20.22 -12.52
CA ARG A 241 -10.38 -20.88 -12.33
C ARG A 241 -10.05 -21.04 -10.85
N ASN A 242 -10.44 -20.06 -10.04
CA ASN A 242 -10.25 -20.08 -8.61
C ASN A 242 -11.35 -20.89 -7.89
N SER A 243 -12.32 -21.51 -8.56
CA SER A 243 -13.43 -22.25 -7.93
C SER A 243 -14.27 -21.39 -6.95
N SER A 244 -14.36 -20.07 -7.19
CA SER A 244 -15.34 -19.21 -6.52
C SER A 244 -16.64 -19.11 -7.32
N TRP A 245 -16.55 -19.16 -8.65
CA TRP A 245 -17.74 -19.27 -9.50
C TRP A 245 -18.07 -20.73 -9.78
N HIS A 246 -19.34 -21.11 -9.67
CA HIS A 246 -19.79 -22.50 -9.78
C HIS A 246 -20.69 -22.71 -11.00
N ARG A 247 -20.58 -23.88 -11.62
CA ARG A 247 -21.46 -24.36 -12.69
C ARG A 247 -21.92 -25.77 -12.41
N ALA A 248 -23.13 -26.09 -12.83
CA ALA A 248 -23.72 -27.42 -12.70
C ALA A 248 -24.46 -27.82 -13.98
N THR A 249 -24.45 -29.12 -14.27
CA THR A 249 -25.25 -29.69 -15.37
C THR A 249 -26.62 -30.11 -14.82
N TYR A 250 -27.69 -29.54 -15.36
CA TYR A 250 -29.06 -29.88 -15.00
C TYR A 250 -29.83 -30.25 -16.26
N GLN A 251 -30.49 -31.42 -16.29
CA GLN A 251 -31.27 -31.88 -17.45
C GLN A 251 -30.50 -31.87 -18.79
N GLY A 252 -29.19 -32.12 -18.77
CA GLY A 252 -28.33 -32.20 -19.96
C GLY A 252 -27.70 -30.88 -20.41
N GLU A 253 -28.02 -29.76 -19.76
CA GLU A 253 -27.50 -28.43 -20.08
C GLU A 253 -26.67 -27.85 -18.92
N GLU A 254 -25.68 -27.01 -19.22
CA GLU A 254 -24.84 -26.34 -18.21
C GLU A 254 -25.45 -25.01 -17.78
N TYR A 255 -25.47 -24.76 -16.47
CA TYR A 255 -26.00 -23.54 -15.85
C TYR A 255 -25.00 -22.94 -14.86
N ASP A 256 -25.07 -21.62 -14.68
CA ASP A 256 -24.38 -20.94 -13.59
C ASP A 256 -25.14 -21.22 -12.29
N LEU A 257 -24.41 -21.65 -11.25
CA LEU A 257 -24.96 -22.03 -9.94
C LEU A 257 -24.60 -20.96 -8.91
N TYR A 258 -25.61 -20.51 -8.18
CA TYR A 258 -25.49 -19.44 -7.18
C TYR A 258 -25.91 -19.95 -5.81
N LEU A 259 -25.18 -19.49 -4.80
CA LEU A 259 -25.40 -19.83 -3.40
C LEU A 259 -26.15 -18.69 -2.70
N SER A 260 -27.01 -19.02 -1.75
CA SER A 260 -27.49 -18.01 -0.79
C SER A 260 -26.33 -17.50 0.08
N PHE A 261 -26.44 -16.30 0.62
CA PHE A 261 -25.43 -15.76 1.52
C PHE A 261 -25.29 -16.58 2.81
N GLY A 262 -26.39 -17.19 3.29
CA GLY A 262 -26.31 -18.15 4.38
C GLY A 262 -25.46 -19.38 4.06
N VAL A 263 -25.55 -19.93 2.85
CA VAL A 263 -24.67 -21.06 2.42
C VAL A 263 -23.22 -20.61 2.26
N ILE A 264 -22.99 -19.42 1.68
CA ILE A 264 -21.64 -18.86 1.50
C ILE A 264 -20.95 -18.69 2.86
N GLU A 265 -21.62 -18.08 3.83
CA GLU A 265 -21.04 -17.86 5.15
C GLU A 265 -20.95 -19.15 5.98
N ALA A 266 -21.93 -20.06 5.87
CA ALA A 266 -21.85 -21.38 6.48
C ALA A 266 -20.63 -22.16 5.99
N LEU A 267 -20.33 -22.09 4.69
CA LEU A 267 -19.14 -22.72 4.10
C LEU A 267 -17.84 -22.14 4.67
N GLN A 268 -17.77 -20.84 4.89
CA GLN A 268 -16.61 -20.20 5.51
C GLN A 268 -16.44 -20.61 6.98
N ILE A 269 -17.53 -20.59 7.77
CA ILE A 269 -17.50 -21.00 9.18
C ILE A 269 -17.13 -22.48 9.31
N ALA A 270 -17.71 -23.35 8.48
CA ALA A 270 -17.41 -24.77 8.47
C ALA A 270 -15.92 -25.04 8.20
N ARG A 271 -15.30 -24.27 7.28
CA ARG A 271 -13.90 -24.44 6.88
C ARG A 271 -12.90 -23.82 7.85
N TYR A 272 -13.18 -22.64 8.37
CA TYR A 272 -12.19 -21.81 9.09
C TYR A 272 -12.58 -21.51 10.55
N GLY A 273 -13.75 -21.96 11.00
CA GLY A 273 -14.27 -21.67 12.32
C GLY A 273 -14.86 -20.26 12.43
N VAL A 274 -15.59 -19.99 13.51
CA VAL A 274 -16.31 -18.71 13.70
C VAL A 274 -15.33 -17.53 13.70
N ASN A 275 -14.18 -17.65 14.38
CA ASN A 275 -13.21 -16.56 14.48
C ASN A 275 -12.32 -16.43 13.24
N GLY A 276 -12.10 -17.50 12.48
CA GLY A 276 -11.35 -17.45 11.23
C GLY A 276 -12.18 -16.95 10.03
N ALA A 277 -13.47 -17.24 10.01
CA ALA A 277 -14.35 -16.86 8.91
C ALA A 277 -14.63 -15.34 8.86
N ALA A 278 -14.46 -14.76 7.68
CA ALA A 278 -14.81 -13.37 7.38
C ALA A 278 -16.27 -13.29 6.91
N ALA A 279 -17.05 -12.37 7.49
CA ALA A 279 -18.42 -12.12 7.05
C ALA A 279 -18.47 -11.35 5.74
N ASN A 280 -19.45 -11.65 4.89
CA ASN A 280 -19.71 -10.91 3.65
C ASN A 280 -20.71 -9.80 3.96
N ARG A 281 -20.22 -8.63 4.32
CA ARG A 281 -21.06 -7.48 4.67
C ARG A 281 -21.45 -6.71 3.44
N ALA A 282 -22.63 -7.04 2.92
CA ALA A 282 -23.24 -6.34 1.80
C ALA A 282 -23.34 -4.82 2.05
N LYS A 283 -22.95 -4.02 1.05
CA LYS A 283 -22.98 -2.57 1.04
C LYS A 283 -23.49 -2.10 -0.32
N ILE A 284 -24.46 -1.19 -0.30
CA ILE A 284 -25.05 -0.66 -1.52
C ILE A 284 -24.03 0.23 -2.25
N GLY A 285 -23.88 0.01 -3.56
CA GLY A 285 -23.03 0.83 -4.43
C GLY A 285 -21.53 0.55 -4.28
N LYS A 286 -20.70 1.55 -4.60
CA LYS A 286 -19.24 1.41 -4.63
C LYS A 286 -18.63 1.27 -3.23
N VAL A 287 -17.73 0.29 -3.08
CA VAL A 287 -16.89 0.12 -1.90
C VAL A 287 -15.54 0.81 -2.10
N GLY A 288 -15.13 1.64 -1.15
CA GLY A 288 -13.86 2.37 -1.19
C GLY A 288 -12.77 1.72 -0.33
N ILE A 289 -11.51 2.06 -0.60
CA ILE A 289 -10.32 1.55 0.11
C ILE A 289 -10.38 1.75 1.64
N ASP A 290 -10.89 2.89 2.11
CA ASP A 290 -11.05 3.17 3.55
C ASP A 290 -12.06 2.19 4.19
N ALA A 291 -13.13 1.83 3.49
CA ALA A 291 -14.14 0.88 3.97
C ALA A 291 -13.61 -0.56 3.99
N VAL A 292 -12.77 -0.93 3.01
CA VAL A 292 -12.06 -2.23 3.01
C VAL A 292 -11.13 -2.31 4.22
N LYS A 293 -10.33 -1.26 4.48
CA LYS A 293 -9.44 -1.22 5.63
C LYS A 293 -10.18 -1.38 6.96
N GLU A 294 -11.24 -0.59 7.19
CA GLU A 294 -12.06 -0.72 8.40
C GLU A 294 -12.57 -2.16 8.55
N ALA A 295 -13.13 -2.73 7.47
CA ALA A 295 -13.68 -4.07 7.47
C ALA A 295 -12.67 -5.16 7.85
N VAL A 296 -11.48 -5.05 7.27
CA VAL A 296 -10.32 -5.92 7.48
C VAL A 296 -9.83 -5.89 8.92
N GLU A 297 -9.83 -4.71 9.55
CA GLU A 297 -9.52 -4.55 10.97
C GLU A 297 -10.56 -5.25 11.87
N TYR A 298 -11.84 -5.24 11.48
CA TYR A 298 -12.92 -5.89 12.21
C TYR A 298 -13.19 -7.34 11.79
N ASN A 299 -12.43 -7.92 10.86
CA ASN A 299 -12.56 -9.28 10.34
C ASN A 299 -13.86 -9.57 9.54
N TYR A 300 -14.29 -8.62 8.71
CA TYR A 300 -15.29 -8.85 7.66
C TYR A 300 -14.79 -8.34 6.31
N ARG A 301 -15.50 -8.67 5.22
CA ARG A 301 -15.30 -8.07 3.91
C ARG A 301 -16.53 -7.31 3.45
N PRO A 302 -16.37 -6.05 3.00
CA PRO A 302 -17.46 -5.33 2.37
C PRO A 302 -17.76 -6.00 1.02
N THR A 303 -19.03 -6.26 0.76
CA THR A 303 -19.48 -6.90 -0.48
C THR A 303 -20.38 -5.93 -1.22
N ALA A 304 -19.98 -5.46 -2.41
CA ALA A 304 -20.78 -4.56 -3.20
C ALA A 304 -22.08 -5.24 -3.63
N ILE A 305 -23.22 -4.57 -3.40
CA ILE A 305 -24.54 -5.01 -3.85
C ILE A 305 -25.28 -3.81 -4.45
N SER A 306 -26.25 -4.06 -5.34
CA SER A 306 -27.00 -3.02 -6.02
C SER A 306 -28.50 -3.31 -6.00
N VAL A 307 -29.29 -2.26 -5.91
CA VAL A 307 -30.75 -2.31 -6.12
C VAL A 307 -31.01 -1.71 -7.50
N GLN A 308 -31.63 -2.48 -8.40
CA GLN A 308 -31.94 -1.99 -9.75
C GLN A 308 -32.86 -0.77 -9.66
N TYR A 309 -32.63 0.21 -10.54
CA TYR A 309 -33.42 1.44 -10.64
C TYR A 309 -33.46 2.32 -9.37
N SER A 310 -32.59 2.07 -8.38
CA SER A 310 -32.56 2.81 -7.12
C SER A 310 -31.98 4.23 -7.18
N GLY A 311 -31.42 4.63 -8.34
CA GLY A 311 -30.67 5.88 -8.47
C GLY A 311 -29.25 5.85 -7.91
N VAL A 312 -28.79 4.71 -7.37
CA VAL A 312 -27.40 4.50 -6.94
C VAL A 312 -26.58 3.92 -8.09
N GLU A 313 -25.36 4.42 -8.29
CA GLU A 313 -24.46 3.90 -9.32
C GLU A 313 -24.07 2.43 -9.05
N THR A 314 -24.24 1.59 -10.05
CA THR A 314 -23.88 0.18 -10.02
C THR A 314 -22.37 0.01 -10.28
N PRO A 315 -21.59 -0.59 -9.37
CA PRO A 315 -20.13 -0.67 -9.49
C PRO A 315 -19.68 -1.79 -10.45
N THR A 316 -19.84 -1.61 -11.77
CA THR A 316 -19.47 -2.64 -12.76
C THR A 316 -18.13 -2.40 -13.48
N LYS A 317 -17.48 -1.25 -13.25
CA LYS A 317 -16.34 -0.79 -14.08
C LYS A 317 -15.02 -0.79 -13.33
N ASP A 318 -13.95 -1.14 -14.05
CA ASP A 318 -12.54 -1.05 -13.62
C ASP A 318 -12.24 -1.82 -12.32
N ILE A 319 -12.75 -3.05 -12.23
CA ILE A 319 -12.46 -3.95 -11.11
C ILE A 319 -11.19 -4.70 -11.46
N HIS A 320 -10.08 -4.44 -10.77
CA HIS A 320 -8.77 -5.06 -11.07
C HIS A 320 -8.34 -4.92 -12.54
N GLY A 321 -8.72 -3.82 -13.22
CA GLY A 321 -8.44 -3.58 -14.63
C GLY A 321 -9.40 -4.26 -15.61
N TYR A 322 -10.44 -4.97 -15.14
CA TYR A 322 -11.53 -5.47 -15.98
C TYR A 322 -12.51 -4.34 -16.30
N ALA A 323 -12.69 -4.05 -17.59
CA ALA A 323 -13.40 -2.86 -18.06
C ALA A 323 -14.90 -2.83 -17.70
N ASP A 324 -15.61 -3.95 -17.80
CA ASP A 324 -17.04 -4.05 -17.48
C ASP A 324 -17.37 -5.46 -16.97
N SER A 325 -17.87 -5.57 -15.74
CA SER A 325 -18.18 -6.81 -15.03
C SER A 325 -19.62 -6.78 -14.51
N PRO A 326 -20.50 -7.71 -14.92
CA PRO A 326 -21.88 -7.77 -14.43
C PRO A 326 -21.94 -7.91 -12.90
N MET A 327 -22.95 -7.31 -12.26
CA MET A 327 -23.05 -7.30 -10.79
C MET A 327 -22.93 -8.65 -10.09
N PRO A 328 -23.51 -9.76 -10.58
CA PRO A 328 -23.31 -11.05 -9.91
C PRO A 328 -21.83 -11.44 -9.76
N VAL A 329 -20.99 -11.05 -10.72
CA VAL A 329 -19.53 -11.30 -10.70
C VAL A 329 -18.83 -10.36 -9.74
N VAL A 330 -19.27 -9.11 -9.65
CA VAL A 330 -18.75 -8.13 -8.69
C VAL A 330 -19.02 -8.58 -7.26
N THR A 331 -20.26 -8.98 -6.99
CA THR A 331 -20.68 -9.54 -5.70
C THR A 331 -19.85 -10.79 -5.35
N GLU A 332 -19.68 -11.72 -6.29
CA GLU A 332 -18.89 -12.95 -6.06
C GLU A 332 -17.39 -12.68 -5.93
N HIS A 333 -16.88 -11.60 -6.55
CA HIS A 333 -15.48 -11.17 -6.40
C HIS A 333 -15.16 -10.69 -4.98
N ASP A 334 -16.04 -9.90 -4.36
CA ASP A 334 -15.86 -9.51 -2.96
C ASP A 334 -16.04 -10.72 -2.01
N VAL A 335 -16.95 -11.65 -2.35
CA VAL A 335 -17.10 -12.93 -1.64
C VAL A 335 -15.82 -13.78 -1.74
N TYR A 336 -15.18 -13.80 -2.91
CA TYR A 336 -13.89 -14.46 -3.11
C TYR A 336 -12.82 -13.86 -2.17
N HIS A 337 -12.76 -12.54 -2.02
CA HIS A 337 -11.84 -11.88 -1.07
C HIS A 337 -12.13 -12.24 0.39
N ALA A 338 -13.40 -12.42 0.78
CA ALA A 338 -13.74 -12.92 2.11
C ALA A 338 -13.20 -14.34 2.35
N LYS A 339 -13.36 -15.20 1.36
CA LYS A 339 -12.85 -16.57 1.42
C LYS A 339 -11.32 -16.59 1.48
N ILE A 340 -10.60 -15.75 0.71
CA ILE A 340 -9.13 -15.63 0.81
C ILE A 340 -8.73 -15.19 2.23
N GLN A 341 -9.37 -14.17 2.78
CA GLN A 341 -9.08 -13.71 4.14
C GLN A 341 -9.26 -14.83 5.17
N GLY A 342 -10.27 -15.71 4.99
CA GLY A 342 -10.49 -16.87 5.86
C GLY A 342 -9.36 -17.91 5.81
N THR A 343 -8.56 -17.95 4.75
CA THR A 343 -7.39 -18.85 4.67
C THR A 343 -6.24 -18.41 5.59
N LEU A 344 -6.22 -17.13 5.97
CA LEU A 344 -5.23 -16.58 6.88
C LEU A 344 -5.62 -16.84 8.32
N ARG A 345 -4.67 -17.34 9.12
CA ARG A 345 -4.90 -17.51 10.56
C ARG A 345 -5.15 -16.15 11.23
N PRO A 346 -5.95 -16.10 12.32
CA PRO A 346 -6.26 -14.86 13.03
C PRO A 346 -5.01 -14.06 13.49
N ASP A 347 -3.96 -14.74 13.97
CA ASP A 347 -2.68 -14.13 14.34
C ASP A 347 -1.98 -13.44 13.17
N PHE A 348 -2.08 -14.02 11.96
CA PHE A 348 -1.56 -13.41 10.73
C PHE A 348 -2.40 -12.23 10.26
N ASN A 349 -3.73 -12.30 10.39
CA ASN A 349 -4.59 -11.15 10.14
C ASN A 349 -4.23 -9.98 11.06
N LEU A 350 -3.96 -10.23 12.34
CA LEU A 350 -3.47 -9.22 13.29
C LEU A 350 -2.08 -8.69 12.92
N MET A 351 -1.16 -9.57 12.51
CA MET A 351 0.18 -9.19 12.08
C MET A 351 0.13 -8.24 10.88
N LEU A 352 -0.71 -8.52 9.87
CA LEU A 352 -0.87 -7.67 8.68
C LEU A 352 -1.44 -6.29 9.04
N ASN A 353 -2.44 -6.24 9.93
CA ASN A 353 -2.96 -4.98 10.46
C ASN A 353 -1.85 -4.19 11.17
N HIS A 354 -1.02 -4.86 11.97
CA HIS A 354 0.13 -4.26 12.66
C HIS A 354 1.19 -3.76 11.68
N MET A 355 1.49 -4.51 10.62
CA MET A 355 2.38 -4.08 9.54
C MET A 355 1.89 -2.79 8.87
N HIS A 356 0.60 -2.71 8.52
CA HIS A 356 0.01 -1.48 8.00
C HIS A 356 0.14 -0.31 9.01
N GLN A 357 -0.10 -0.55 10.30
CA GLN A 357 0.09 0.48 11.34
C GLN A 357 1.54 0.96 11.44
N ILE A 358 2.52 0.03 11.41
CA ILE A 358 3.95 0.35 11.41
C ILE A 358 4.28 1.26 10.22
N ILE A 359 3.88 0.88 9.00
CA ILE A 359 4.17 1.67 7.80
C ILE A 359 3.50 3.05 7.90
N SER A 360 2.23 3.12 8.30
CA SER A 360 1.50 4.38 8.42
C SER A 360 2.13 5.31 9.46
N GLN A 361 2.54 4.78 10.60
CA GLN A 361 3.23 5.54 11.64
C GLN A 361 4.63 5.97 11.21
N HIS A 362 5.35 5.14 10.47
CA HIS A 362 6.72 5.44 10.01
C HIS A 362 6.73 6.48 8.89
N THR A 363 5.85 6.33 7.90
CA THR A 363 5.87 7.12 6.66
C THR A 363 4.95 8.34 6.70
N LYS A 364 3.96 8.34 7.61
CA LYS A 364 2.86 9.32 7.69
C LYS A 364 2.00 9.39 6.43
N LEU A 365 2.19 8.48 5.47
CA LEU A 365 1.35 8.39 4.27
C LEU A 365 0.03 7.70 4.61
N LYS A 366 -1.07 8.19 4.03
CA LYS A 366 -2.39 7.54 4.16
C LYS A 366 -2.43 6.20 3.43
N TRP A 367 -1.81 6.12 2.26
CA TRP A 367 -1.85 4.97 1.36
C TRP A 367 -0.55 4.79 0.61
N SER A 368 -0.06 3.57 0.52
CA SER A 368 0.97 3.12 -0.44
C SER A 368 0.49 1.85 -1.14
N LYS A 369 1.15 1.46 -2.24
CA LYS A 369 0.85 0.18 -2.92
C LYS A 369 1.05 -1.03 -2.00
N THR A 370 2.11 -1.03 -1.18
CA THR A 370 2.38 -2.07 -0.18
C THR A 370 1.30 -2.11 0.91
N MET A 371 0.85 -0.95 1.41
CA MET A 371 -0.25 -0.91 2.38
C MET A 371 -1.54 -1.49 1.80
N TRP A 372 -1.83 -1.20 0.53
CA TRP A 372 -2.99 -1.77 -0.16
C TRP A 372 -2.88 -3.29 -0.26
N GLU A 373 -1.76 -3.83 -0.74
CA GLU A 373 -1.53 -5.28 -0.82
C GLU A 373 -1.71 -5.98 0.54
N ILE A 374 -1.23 -5.36 1.63
CA ILE A 374 -1.40 -5.86 3.00
C ILE A 374 -2.87 -5.88 3.46
N ILE A 375 -3.65 -4.86 3.10
CA ILE A 375 -5.06 -4.71 3.50
C ILE A 375 -6.00 -5.53 2.62
N ASP A 376 -5.72 -5.60 1.32
CA ASP A 376 -6.52 -6.39 0.38
C ASP A 376 -6.44 -7.87 0.76
N ARG A 377 -5.29 -8.31 1.29
CA ARG A 377 -5.02 -9.69 1.74
C ARG A 377 -5.14 -10.73 0.61
N GLU A 378 -4.99 -10.30 -0.64
CA GLU A 378 -4.92 -11.18 -1.80
C GLU A 378 -3.51 -11.80 -1.92
N PHE A 379 -3.18 -12.75 -1.03
CA PHE A 379 -1.92 -13.49 -1.10
C PHE A 379 -2.15 -14.84 -1.78
N LEU A 380 -1.86 -14.96 -3.08
CA LEU A 380 -2.07 -16.22 -3.81
C LEU A 380 -1.14 -17.37 -3.33
N ALA A 381 -0.19 -17.06 -2.44
CA ALA A 381 0.64 -18.05 -1.75
C ALA A 381 -0.17 -19.03 -0.88
N PHE A 382 -1.14 -18.57 -0.10
CA PHE A 382 -2.02 -19.44 0.73
C PHE A 382 -3.22 -20.01 -0.01
N VAL A 383 -3.42 -19.48 -1.20
CA VAL A 383 -4.42 -19.86 -2.18
C VAL A 383 -4.02 -21.20 -2.81
N HIS A 384 -2.77 -21.42 -3.22
CA HIS A 384 -2.33 -22.72 -3.73
C HIS A 384 -1.45 -23.44 -2.71
N PRO A 385 -2.00 -24.07 -1.66
CA PRO A 385 -1.21 -24.98 -0.83
C PRO A 385 -0.77 -26.13 -1.75
N THR A 386 0.46 -26.03 -2.27
CA THR A 386 1.06 -27.14 -3.02
C THR A 386 0.98 -28.35 -2.12
N LYS A 387 0.33 -29.44 -2.60
CA LYS A 387 0.22 -30.74 -1.92
C LYS A 387 1.59 -31.10 -1.34
N GLY A 388 1.79 -30.83 -0.04
CA GLY A 388 3.10 -30.90 0.60
C GLY A 388 3.35 -29.85 1.69
N MET A 389 2.64 -28.72 1.70
CA MET A 389 2.81 -27.67 2.71
C MET A 389 2.10 -27.99 4.04
N LYS A 390 2.65 -28.97 4.76
CA LYS A 390 2.49 -29.03 6.23
C LYS A 390 3.41 -27.97 6.83
N LEU A 391 3.07 -26.68 6.71
CA LEU A 391 3.86 -25.60 7.30
C LEU A 391 3.83 -25.74 8.82
N LYS A 392 4.99 -26.05 9.42
CA LYS A 392 5.10 -26.42 10.85
C LYS A 392 5.37 -25.21 11.75
N SER A 393 5.77 -24.06 11.18
CA SER A 393 6.17 -22.87 11.95
C SER A 393 5.62 -21.56 11.34
N GLY A 394 5.46 -20.51 12.17
CA GLY A 394 4.94 -19.20 11.71
C GLY A 394 5.91 -18.47 10.80
N GLU A 395 7.21 -18.72 10.95
CA GLU A 395 8.28 -18.16 10.14
C GLU A 395 8.19 -18.61 8.68
N GLU A 396 7.96 -19.90 8.44
CA GLU A 396 7.77 -20.45 7.08
C GLU A 396 6.56 -19.80 6.40
N ARG A 397 5.44 -19.65 7.13
CA ARG A 397 4.23 -18.97 6.63
C ARG A 397 4.47 -17.50 6.31
N PHE A 398 5.21 -16.79 7.17
CA PHE A 398 5.56 -15.39 6.93
C PHE A 398 6.36 -15.22 5.63
N ILE A 399 7.38 -16.06 5.43
CA ILE A 399 8.22 -16.02 4.23
C ILE A 399 7.39 -16.36 2.99
N GLU A 400 6.59 -17.42 3.06
CA GLU A 400 5.77 -17.86 1.93
C GLU A 400 4.74 -16.80 1.52
N MET A 401 4.12 -16.12 2.48
CA MET A 401 3.15 -15.05 2.24
C MET A 401 3.75 -13.83 1.54
N LEU A 402 4.94 -13.43 1.99
CA LEU A 402 5.49 -12.11 1.68
C LEU A 402 6.68 -12.17 0.70
N HIS A 403 7.14 -13.37 0.35
CA HIS A 403 8.33 -13.56 -0.48
C HIS A 403 8.26 -14.86 -1.31
N ARG A 404 7.54 -14.83 -2.45
CA ARG A 404 7.72 -15.81 -3.53
C ARG A 404 8.26 -15.15 -4.80
N ASN A 405 9.22 -15.82 -5.43
CA ASN A 405 9.59 -15.54 -6.80
C ASN A 405 8.36 -15.80 -7.69
N ASP A 406 7.98 -14.77 -8.45
CA ASP A 406 7.18 -14.85 -9.67
C ASP A 406 5.66 -14.63 -9.62
N MET A 407 4.96 -14.52 -8.45
CA MET A 407 3.48 -14.36 -8.48
C MET A 407 2.83 -13.40 -7.45
N ASP A 408 3.31 -13.25 -6.21
CA ASP A 408 2.68 -12.34 -5.22
C ASP A 408 3.71 -11.66 -4.33
N GLN A 409 4.15 -10.48 -4.74
CA GLN A 409 5.11 -9.73 -3.95
C GLN A 409 4.39 -8.62 -3.26
N VAL A 410 4.11 -8.80 -1.96
CA VAL A 410 4.02 -7.64 -1.08
C VAL A 410 5.30 -6.86 -1.31
N ARG A 411 5.18 -5.61 -1.74
CA ARG A 411 6.31 -4.76 -2.16
C ARG A 411 7.15 -4.25 -0.98
N LEU A 412 7.51 -5.18 -0.10
CA LEU A 412 8.49 -5.03 0.97
C LEU A 412 9.91 -4.90 0.42
N PHE A 413 10.15 -5.44 -0.77
CA PHE A 413 11.41 -5.35 -1.49
C PHE A 413 11.29 -4.39 -2.67
N ARG A 414 12.40 -3.76 -3.05
CA ARG A 414 12.48 -2.82 -4.19
C ARG A 414 12.71 -3.52 -5.52
N SER A 415 13.35 -4.67 -5.50
CA SER A 415 13.63 -5.49 -6.68
C SER A 415 13.09 -6.89 -6.48
N TYR A 416 12.76 -7.55 -7.60
CA TYR A 416 12.41 -8.96 -7.64
C TYR A 416 13.53 -9.85 -7.10
N ASP A 417 14.79 -9.41 -7.21
CA ASP A 417 15.94 -10.04 -6.59
C ASP A 417 16.23 -9.38 -5.22
N PRO A 418 15.80 -9.97 -4.09
CA PRO A 418 16.14 -9.48 -2.75
C PRO A 418 17.67 -9.41 -2.55
N PRO A 419 18.20 -8.64 -1.57
CA PRO A 419 17.55 -8.25 -0.33
C PRO A 419 17.31 -6.74 -0.15
N LEU A 420 17.11 -5.95 -1.21
CA LEU A 420 16.91 -4.50 -1.03
C LEU A 420 15.48 -4.18 -0.55
N LEU A 421 15.35 -3.54 0.62
CA LEU A 421 14.06 -3.17 1.21
C LEU A 421 13.48 -1.89 0.58
N SER A 422 12.17 -1.91 0.36
CA SER A 422 11.40 -0.67 0.17
C SER A 422 11.37 0.14 1.46
N ASP A 423 10.93 1.40 1.40
CA ASP A 423 10.82 2.21 2.63
C ASP A 423 9.75 1.65 3.58
N ASP A 424 8.71 1.02 3.02
CA ASP A 424 7.70 0.28 3.80
C ASP A 424 8.29 -1.00 4.41
N GLY A 425 9.07 -1.75 3.64
CA GLY A 425 9.77 -2.94 4.13
C GLY A 425 10.81 -2.62 5.20
N PHE A 426 11.53 -1.50 5.07
CA PHE A 426 12.44 -0.98 6.09
C PHE A 426 11.71 -0.75 7.42
N ALA A 427 10.56 -0.08 7.40
CA ALA A 427 9.78 0.20 8.60
C ALA A 427 9.39 -1.09 9.33
N ILE A 428 8.94 -2.10 8.59
CA ILE A 428 8.56 -3.42 9.15
C ILE A 428 9.77 -4.13 9.75
N VAL A 429 10.86 -4.29 9.00
CA VAL A 429 12.05 -5.03 9.47
C VAL A 429 12.74 -4.30 10.64
N TRP A 430 12.75 -2.97 10.63
CA TRP A 430 13.22 -2.17 11.76
C TRP A 430 12.38 -2.45 13.01
N HIS A 431 11.04 -2.47 12.89
CA HIS A 431 10.15 -2.81 13.99
C HIS A 431 10.35 -4.27 14.45
N MET A 432 10.53 -5.23 13.53
CA MET A 432 10.85 -6.62 13.84
C MET A 432 12.08 -6.76 14.74
N VAL A 433 13.17 -6.07 14.42
CA VAL A 433 14.39 -6.11 15.23
C VAL A 433 14.22 -5.43 16.58
N ASN A 434 13.54 -4.29 16.65
CA ASN A 434 13.36 -3.54 17.90
C ASN A 434 12.30 -4.13 18.84
N GLN A 435 11.34 -4.89 18.30
CA GLN A 435 10.20 -5.46 19.02
C GLN A 435 10.11 -6.97 18.78
N SER A 436 11.24 -7.67 18.75
CA SER A 436 11.30 -9.10 18.39
C SER A 436 10.40 -9.99 19.25
N ASP A 437 10.23 -9.61 20.52
CA ASP A 437 9.36 -10.28 21.47
C ASP A 437 7.88 -10.21 21.07
N VAL A 438 7.41 -9.07 20.55
CA VAL A 438 6.05 -8.88 20.07
C VAL A 438 5.79 -9.83 18.90
N TRP A 439 6.69 -9.87 17.92
CA TRP A 439 6.57 -10.75 16.76
C TRP A 439 6.57 -12.22 17.13
N LYS A 440 7.44 -12.62 18.05
CA LYS A 440 7.53 -14.00 18.51
C LYS A 440 6.32 -14.43 19.33
N LYS A 441 5.82 -13.57 20.23
CA LYS A 441 4.73 -13.90 21.17
C LYS A 441 3.35 -13.78 20.55
N LEU A 442 3.09 -12.71 19.79
CA LEU A 442 1.76 -12.44 19.22
C LEU A 442 1.55 -13.05 17.84
N TYR A 443 2.58 -13.04 16.99
CA TYR A 443 2.46 -13.48 15.59
C TYR A 443 3.15 -14.83 15.34
N HIS A 444 3.79 -15.40 16.35
CA HIS A 444 4.55 -16.66 16.26
C HIS A 444 5.65 -16.64 15.18
N VAL A 445 6.26 -15.47 14.96
CA VAL A 445 7.40 -15.29 14.05
C VAL A 445 8.67 -15.01 14.86
N ASP A 446 9.52 -16.01 15.06
CA ASP A 446 10.88 -15.79 15.59
C ASP A 446 11.78 -15.27 14.46
N ILE A 447 12.07 -13.97 14.51
CA ILE A 447 12.85 -13.29 13.46
C ILE A 447 14.25 -13.88 13.27
N ASN A 448 14.77 -14.63 14.25
CA ASN A 448 16.09 -15.28 14.15
C ASN A 448 16.05 -16.60 13.38
N ARG A 449 14.85 -17.11 13.10
CA ARG A 449 14.60 -18.35 12.37
C ARG A 449 14.06 -18.11 10.97
N LEU A 450 13.81 -16.85 10.61
CA LEU A 450 13.50 -16.48 9.24
C LEU A 450 14.71 -16.83 8.35
N GLY A 451 14.48 -17.58 7.29
CA GLY A 451 15.47 -17.91 6.27
C GLY A 451 15.69 -16.77 5.26
N TYR A 452 16.32 -17.09 4.14
CA TYR A 452 16.54 -16.16 3.04
C TYR A 452 15.21 -15.63 2.49
N PRO A 453 15.11 -14.32 2.15
CA PRO A 453 16.14 -13.27 2.24
C PRO A 453 16.14 -12.49 3.56
N TYR A 454 15.19 -12.78 4.46
CA TYR A 454 15.01 -12.01 5.69
C TYR A 454 16.16 -12.22 6.68
N ASP A 455 16.81 -13.37 6.70
CA ASP A 455 17.95 -13.63 7.60
C ASP A 455 19.10 -12.61 7.39
N MET A 456 19.42 -12.31 6.13
CA MET A 456 20.42 -11.32 5.74
C MET A 456 19.99 -9.91 6.17
N LEU A 457 18.73 -9.56 5.92
CA LEU A 457 18.16 -8.27 6.30
C LEU A 457 18.12 -8.05 7.81
N ILE A 458 17.73 -9.07 8.58
CA ILE A 458 17.71 -9.01 10.04
C ILE A 458 19.14 -8.85 10.58
N LYS A 459 20.12 -9.56 10.02
CA LYS A 459 21.54 -9.37 10.39
C LYS A 459 22.02 -7.95 10.09
N GLN A 460 21.74 -7.43 8.89
CA GLN A 460 22.09 -6.07 8.50
C GLN A 460 21.43 -5.03 9.42
N MET A 461 20.14 -5.20 9.71
CA MET A 461 19.37 -4.30 10.57
C MET A 461 19.88 -4.29 12.02
N LYS A 462 20.24 -5.46 12.58
CA LYS A 462 20.89 -5.56 13.89
C LYS A 462 22.26 -4.88 13.91
N ALA A 463 23.06 -5.02 12.84
CA ALA A 463 24.35 -4.34 12.73
C ALA A 463 24.18 -2.82 12.65
N PHE A 464 23.18 -2.34 11.92
CA PHE A 464 22.80 -0.93 11.87
C PHE A 464 22.39 -0.41 13.25
N GLN A 465 21.46 -1.10 13.93
CA GLN A 465 21.01 -0.75 15.28
C GLN A 465 22.18 -0.69 16.27
N LYS A 466 23.06 -1.71 16.28
CA LYS A 466 24.26 -1.74 17.13
C LYS A 466 25.19 -0.56 16.85
N THR A 467 25.36 -0.20 15.58
CA THR A 467 26.21 0.93 15.17
C THR A 467 25.61 2.25 15.65
N LEU A 468 24.30 2.47 15.47
CA LEU A 468 23.61 3.64 16.01
C LEU A 468 23.74 3.73 17.54
N ASN A 469 23.50 2.63 18.26
CA ASN A 469 23.63 2.60 19.72
C ASN A 469 25.07 2.90 20.17
N SER A 470 26.08 2.56 19.36
CA SER A 470 27.47 2.91 19.65
C SER A 470 27.79 4.40 19.47
N ILE A 471 27.06 5.09 18.59
CA ILE A 471 27.20 6.53 18.31
C ILE A 471 26.49 7.34 19.41
N TYR A 472 25.34 6.85 19.88
CA TYR A 472 24.43 7.59 20.75
C TYR A 472 24.32 7.03 22.17
N LYS A 473 25.43 6.50 22.72
CA LYS A 473 25.46 5.97 24.09
C LYS A 473 24.80 6.96 25.06
N ASP A 474 23.90 6.47 25.90
CA ASP A 474 23.21 7.20 26.97
C ASP A 474 22.02 8.10 26.58
N LYS A 475 21.56 8.06 25.32
CA LYS A 475 20.32 8.73 24.87
C LYS A 475 19.28 7.72 24.39
N GLU A 476 18.58 7.10 25.35
CA GLU A 476 17.44 6.24 25.02
C GLU A 476 16.34 7.06 24.31
N GLY A 477 15.99 6.65 23.08
CA GLY A 477 14.77 7.07 22.40
C GLY A 477 14.78 8.41 21.64
N SER A 478 15.75 9.32 21.81
CA SER A 478 15.69 10.65 21.19
C SER A 478 16.15 10.72 19.72
N HIS A 479 16.95 9.76 19.24
CA HIS A 479 17.59 9.81 17.91
C HIS A 479 16.73 9.26 16.76
N HIS A 480 15.48 8.89 17.07
CA HIS A 480 14.47 8.38 16.14
C HIS A 480 13.29 9.34 15.99
N LYS A 481 13.42 10.60 16.43
CA LYS A 481 12.34 11.60 16.39
C LYS A 481 11.74 11.74 14.98
N HIS A 482 12.61 11.66 13.97
CA HIS A 482 12.23 11.75 12.56
C HIS A 482 12.58 10.46 11.81
N THR A 483 11.55 9.79 11.30
CA THR A 483 11.63 8.49 10.63
C THR A 483 12.29 8.59 9.26
N GLU A 484 12.19 9.75 8.60
CA GLU A 484 12.88 10.08 7.35
C GLU A 484 14.41 10.03 7.52
N LEU A 485 14.94 10.66 8.57
CA LEU A 485 16.38 10.66 8.87
C LEU A 485 16.87 9.26 9.20
N LEU A 486 16.07 8.49 9.94
CA LEU A 486 16.38 7.10 10.27
C LEU A 486 16.48 6.24 9.01
N THR A 487 15.52 6.36 8.09
CA THR A 487 15.55 5.67 6.79
C THR A 487 16.77 6.11 5.96
N LEU A 488 17.07 7.41 5.89
CA LEU A 488 18.25 7.93 5.19
C LEU A 488 19.55 7.32 5.75
N LYS A 489 19.71 7.32 7.08
CA LYS A 489 20.86 6.71 7.77
C LYS A 489 20.99 5.23 7.44
N TYR A 490 19.90 4.46 7.42
CA TYR A 490 19.96 3.04 7.05
C TYR A 490 20.47 2.83 5.62
N ARG A 491 19.97 3.61 4.66
CA ARG A 491 20.40 3.54 3.26
C ARG A 491 21.89 3.85 3.11
N LEU A 492 22.38 4.88 3.81
CA LEU A 492 23.80 5.25 3.84
C LEU A 492 24.67 4.18 4.52
N PHE A 493 24.19 3.58 5.60
CA PHE A 493 24.89 2.50 6.31
C PHE A 493 25.20 1.33 5.38
N GLY A 494 24.24 0.93 4.53
CA GLY A 494 24.45 -0.15 3.55
C GLY A 494 25.43 0.18 2.42
N LYS A 495 25.87 1.43 2.29
CA LYS A 495 26.67 1.93 1.15
C LYS A 495 27.99 2.59 1.54
N THR A 496 28.27 2.72 2.83
CA THR A 496 29.45 3.42 3.37
C THR A 496 30.19 2.56 4.39
N SER A 497 31.46 2.87 4.65
CA SER A 497 32.20 2.21 5.71
C SER A 497 31.70 2.66 7.10
N THR A 498 31.88 1.85 8.14
CA THR A 498 31.46 2.22 9.51
C THR A 498 32.06 3.56 9.97
N THR A 499 33.32 3.85 9.60
CA THR A 499 33.99 5.12 9.95
C THR A 499 33.36 6.31 9.23
N GLU A 500 33.07 6.16 7.94
CA GLU A 500 32.42 7.20 7.14
C GLU A 500 30.96 7.41 7.57
N PHE A 501 30.24 6.32 7.84
CA PHE A 501 28.87 6.35 8.33
C PHE A 501 28.72 7.17 9.62
N LYS A 502 29.67 7.05 10.56
CA LYS A 502 29.68 7.86 11.79
C LYS A 502 29.78 9.36 11.50
N LYS A 503 30.64 9.76 10.56
CA LYS A 503 30.78 11.16 10.13
C LYS A 503 29.49 11.67 9.48
N ILE A 504 28.89 10.84 8.64
CA ILE A 504 27.62 11.17 7.99
C ILE A 504 26.47 11.29 9.02
N CYS A 505 26.42 10.45 10.05
CA CYS A 505 25.43 10.60 11.12
C CYS A 505 25.57 11.95 11.84
N LYS A 506 26.80 12.34 12.23
CA LYS A 506 27.08 13.65 12.85
C LYS A 506 26.63 14.81 11.95
N LEU A 507 26.89 14.71 10.64
CA LEU A 507 26.44 15.69 9.65
C LEU A 507 24.90 15.78 9.59
N ILE A 508 24.22 14.63 9.48
CA ILE A 508 22.76 14.58 9.41
C ILE A 508 22.13 15.17 10.68
N ASP A 509 22.65 14.82 11.85
CA ASP A 509 22.15 15.34 13.14
C ASP A 509 22.34 16.85 13.25
N THR A 510 23.45 17.38 12.74
CA THR A 510 23.69 18.84 12.74
C THR A 510 22.74 19.58 11.81
N LEU A 511 22.24 18.91 10.76
CA LEU A 511 21.34 19.49 9.78
C LEU A 511 19.85 19.16 10.04
N GLU A 512 19.52 18.50 11.15
CA GLU A 512 18.17 17.99 11.44
C GLU A 512 17.08 19.03 11.16
N ASP A 513 17.17 20.22 11.78
CA ASP A 513 16.18 21.29 11.63
C ASP A 513 16.11 21.90 10.22
N GLN A 514 17.19 21.78 9.44
CA GLN A 514 17.21 22.24 8.04
C GLN A 514 16.64 21.20 7.06
N LEU A 515 16.70 19.93 7.44
CA LEU A 515 16.18 18.82 6.64
C LEU A 515 14.69 18.63 6.90
N ILE A 516 14.29 18.77 8.17
CA ILE A 516 12.93 18.55 8.67
C ILE A 516 12.59 19.67 9.66
N PRO A 517 12.03 20.80 9.17
CA PRO A 517 11.64 21.91 10.03
C PRO A 517 10.52 21.53 11.01
N GLU A 518 10.48 22.17 12.18
CA GLU A 518 9.39 21.95 13.15
C GLU A 518 8.01 22.40 12.62
N LYS A 519 6.96 21.72 13.11
CA LYS A 519 5.58 21.74 12.59
C LYS A 519 4.94 23.11 12.39
N ASP A 520 5.30 24.10 13.21
CA ASP A 520 4.68 25.43 13.18
C ASP A 520 5.20 26.35 12.04
N LYS A 521 6.11 25.84 11.19
CA LYS A 521 6.70 26.56 10.05
C LYS A 521 6.59 25.82 8.72
N ILE A 522 5.76 24.77 8.65
CA ILE A 522 5.73 23.87 7.49
C ILE A 522 4.76 24.37 6.42
N THR A 523 5.30 24.82 5.31
CA THR A 523 4.67 24.62 3.99
C THR A 523 5.46 23.52 3.26
N ASP A 524 4.82 22.77 2.36
CA ASP A 524 5.45 21.69 1.55
C ASP A 524 6.69 22.14 0.74
N HIS A 525 6.96 23.44 0.71
CA HIS A 525 8.08 24.10 0.06
C HIS A 525 9.35 24.20 0.92
N VAL A 526 9.29 23.94 2.24
CA VAL A 526 10.42 24.16 3.17
C VAL A 526 11.09 22.85 3.62
N GLN A 527 10.33 21.77 3.78
CA GLN A 527 10.88 20.46 4.19
C GLN A 527 11.66 19.83 3.04
N LYS A 528 12.94 19.50 3.28
CA LYS A 528 13.83 18.93 2.26
C LYS A 528 13.74 17.42 2.17
N LEU A 529 13.53 16.73 3.29
CA LEU A 529 13.46 15.27 3.34
C LEU A 529 12.03 14.82 3.67
N ILE A 530 11.36 14.13 2.75
CA ILE A 530 9.98 13.67 2.91
C ILE A 530 9.78 12.24 2.40
N PHE A 531 8.80 11.53 2.96
CA PHE A 531 8.23 10.38 2.28
C PHE A 531 7.22 10.84 1.23
N GLY A 532 7.35 10.33 0.01
CA GLY A 532 6.41 10.55 -1.07
C GLY A 532 6.10 9.26 -1.80
N LYS A 533 5.50 9.40 -2.98
CA LYS A 533 5.15 8.27 -3.85
C LYS A 533 5.99 8.27 -5.12
N TYR A 534 6.33 7.08 -5.59
CA TYR A 534 6.76 6.87 -6.97
C TYR A 534 5.61 7.25 -7.92
N THR A 535 5.97 7.94 -9.01
CA THR A 535 5.03 8.49 -9.99
C THR A 535 4.85 7.60 -11.22
N ASP A 536 5.87 6.83 -11.58
CA ASP A 536 5.99 6.22 -12.90
C ASP A 536 6.15 4.70 -12.84
N GLY A 537 5.81 4.04 -13.95
CA GLY A 537 6.01 2.61 -14.15
C GLY A 537 5.17 1.70 -13.26
N THR A 538 5.63 0.45 -13.12
CA THR A 538 5.00 -0.61 -12.31
C THR A 538 5.06 -0.33 -10.80
N ASP A 539 5.90 0.62 -10.39
CA ASP A 539 6.16 1.02 -9.01
C ASP A 539 5.35 2.23 -8.56
N LYS A 540 4.47 2.76 -9.43
CA LYS A 540 3.56 3.84 -9.10
C LYS A 540 2.84 3.58 -7.77
N ASN A 541 2.79 4.61 -6.93
CA ASN A 541 2.24 4.61 -5.56
C ASN A 541 3.05 3.84 -4.50
N LEU A 542 4.24 3.33 -4.81
CA LEU A 542 5.14 2.87 -3.76
C LEU A 542 5.71 4.03 -2.96
N THR A 543 5.89 3.81 -1.66
CA THR A 543 6.55 4.77 -0.79
C THR A 543 8.02 4.90 -1.19
N ILE A 544 8.47 6.15 -1.30
CA ILE A 544 9.88 6.48 -1.48
C ILE A 544 10.27 7.69 -0.65
N LEU A 545 11.41 7.60 0.02
CA LEU A 545 12.09 8.76 0.60
C LEU A 545 12.64 9.68 -0.51
N LYS A 546 12.36 10.98 -0.41
CA LYS A 546 12.72 12.00 -1.41
C LYS A 546 13.50 13.13 -0.77
N PHE A 547 14.49 13.63 -1.50
CA PHE A 547 15.23 14.85 -1.15
C PHE A 547 14.87 15.97 -2.14
N LYS A 548 14.24 17.04 -1.65
CA LYS A 548 13.89 18.23 -2.42
C LYS A 548 15.01 19.27 -2.29
N ASN A 549 15.57 19.69 -3.41
CA ASN A 549 16.60 20.73 -3.43
C ASN A 549 16.44 21.66 -4.65
N PHE A 550 16.09 22.94 -4.42
CA PHE A 550 16.08 24.03 -5.41
C PHE A 550 15.58 23.63 -6.82
N GLY A 551 14.37 23.06 -6.91
CA GLY A 551 13.74 22.70 -8.18
C GLY A 551 14.11 21.31 -8.74
N LYS A 552 14.96 20.54 -8.06
CA LYS A 552 15.23 19.12 -8.34
C LYS A 552 14.76 18.25 -7.18
N GLU A 553 14.11 17.14 -7.53
CA GLU A 553 13.72 16.09 -6.60
C GLU A 553 14.62 14.87 -6.84
N VAL A 554 15.30 14.41 -5.80
CA VAL A 554 16.12 13.20 -5.85
C VAL A 554 15.38 12.09 -5.11
N LEU A 555 15.08 11.01 -5.82
CA LEU A 555 14.54 9.78 -5.25
C LEU A 555 15.67 9.05 -4.54
N ILE A 556 15.49 8.72 -3.25
CA ILE A 556 16.55 8.16 -2.42
C ILE A 556 16.48 6.64 -2.43
N ASP A 557 17.50 6.02 -3.04
CA ASP A 557 17.67 4.59 -3.11
C ASP A 557 19.11 4.14 -2.90
N GLU A 558 19.34 2.83 -2.88
CA GLU A 558 20.65 2.22 -2.70
C GLU A 558 21.67 2.63 -3.77
N ASN A 559 21.22 3.10 -4.93
CA ASN A 559 22.07 3.55 -6.04
C ASN A 559 22.30 5.07 -5.97
N SER A 560 21.30 5.86 -5.57
CA SER A 560 21.34 7.33 -5.55
C SER A 560 21.73 7.92 -4.19
N VAL A 561 21.67 7.17 -3.09
CA VAL A 561 21.86 7.71 -1.72
C VAL A 561 23.22 8.41 -1.53
N LYS A 562 24.26 7.99 -2.27
CA LYS A 562 25.56 8.65 -2.25
C LYS A 562 25.56 10.04 -2.89
N GLU A 563 24.68 10.31 -3.85
CA GLU A 563 24.53 11.62 -4.50
C GLU A 563 24.05 12.70 -3.52
N ILE A 564 23.47 12.29 -2.40
CA ILE A 564 22.97 13.16 -1.34
C ILE A 564 24.11 13.65 -0.45
N ILE A 565 25.20 12.89 -0.31
CA ILE A 565 26.32 13.26 0.57
C ILE A 565 26.89 14.64 0.20
N PRO A 566 27.23 14.94 -1.07
CA PRO A 566 27.62 16.29 -1.47
C PRO A 566 26.59 17.37 -1.15
N MET A 567 25.29 17.07 -1.27
CA MET A 567 24.23 18.05 -0.99
C MET A 567 24.19 18.40 0.51
N LEU A 568 24.25 17.39 1.38
CA LEU A 568 24.29 17.58 2.84
C LEU A 568 25.56 18.32 3.26
N VAL A 569 26.71 17.92 2.71
CA VAL A 569 27.99 18.57 3.00
C VAL A 569 27.94 20.04 2.60
N ASN A 570 27.45 20.37 1.40
CA ASN A 570 27.36 21.77 0.97
C ASN A 570 26.37 22.57 1.84
N MET A 571 25.27 21.98 2.31
CA MET A 571 24.39 22.65 3.28
C MET A 571 25.13 23.00 4.58
N GLN A 572 25.95 22.08 5.09
CA GLN A 572 26.75 22.31 6.30
C GLN A 572 27.93 23.26 6.08
N LEU A 573 28.51 23.27 4.88
CA LEU A 573 29.55 24.24 4.54
C LEU A 573 28.98 25.65 4.45
N ILE A 574 27.78 25.83 3.89
CA ILE A 574 27.12 27.14 3.83
C ILE A 574 26.90 27.71 5.23
N SER A 575 26.47 26.90 6.20
CA SER A 575 26.30 27.35 7.59
C SER A 575 27.62 27.76 8.25
N LYS A 576 28.76 27.17 7.85
CA LYS A 576 30.10 27.50 8.35
C LYS A 576 30.79 28.65 7.61
N PHE A 577 30.56 28.78 6.31
CA PHE A 577 31.32 29.64 5.41
C PHE A 577 30.56 30.91 4.98
N GLY A 578 29.30 31.05 5.37
CA GLY A 578 28.46 32.20 5.10
C GLY A 578 27.61 32.04 3.84
N GLU A 579 26.75 33.05 3.60
CA GLU A 579 25.74 33.01 2.55
C GLU A 579 26.33 32.95 1.13
N LYS A 580 25.53 32.41 0.21
CA LYS A 580 25.83 32.30 -1.22
C LYS A 580 25.19 33.47 -1.97
N ASN A 581 25.93 34.07 -2.91
CA ASN A 581 25.38 35.05 -3.86
C ASN A 581 25.68 34.63 -5.31
N PRO A 582 24.79 33.83 -5.93
CA PRO A 582 25.02 33.31 -7.28
C PRO A 582 25.19 34.41 -8.34
N GLU A 583 24.48 35.53 -8.19
CA GLU A 583 24.52 36.63 -9.15
C GLU A 583 25.88 37.34 -9.11
N LYS A 584 26.40 37.60 -7.91
CA LYS A 584 27.74 38.19 -7.73
C LYS A 584 28.83 37.27 -8.30
N VAL A 585 28.72 35.95 -8.07
CA VAL A 585 29.63 34.96 -8.65
C VAL A 585 29.58 35.00 -10.18
N LYS A 586 28.38 35.05 -10.78
CA LYS A 586 28.18 35.11 -12.23
C LYS A 586 28.78 36.37 -12.85
N ILE A 587 28.52 37.55 -12.27
CA ILE A 587 29.05 38.84 -12.74
C ILE A 587 30.58 38.81 -12.77
N GLU A 588 31.21 38.30 -11.71
CA GLU A 588 32.67 38.23 -11.66
C GLU A 588 33.23 37.17 -12.61
N LEU A 589 32.54 36.04 -12.77
CA LEU A 589 32.92 34.99 -13.71
C LEU A 589 32.93 35.51 -15.15
N GLU A 590 31.95 36.32 -15.54
CA GLU A 590 31.88 36.92 -16.87
C GLU A 590 33.04 37.88 -17.14
N LYS A 591 33.56 38.58 -16.12
CA LYS A 591 34.74 39.45 -16.26
C LYS A 591 36.00 38.62 -16.46
N ILE A 592 36.26 37.67 -15.57
CA ILE A 592 37.52 36.91 -15.57
C ILE A 592 37.58 35.91 -16.72
N SER A 593 36.44 35.37 -17.17
CA SER A 593 36.40 34.35 -18.21
C SER A 593 36.88 34.84 -19.58
N LYS A 594 36.92 36.16 -19.82
CA LYS A 594 37.54 36.76 -21.02
C LYS A 594 39.04 36.44 -21.15
N GLN A 595 39.65 36.03 -20.04
CA GLN A 595 41.07 35.69 -19.94
C GLN A 595 41.32 34.17 -20.10
N PHE A 596 40.27 33.35 -20.22
CA PHE A 596 40.36 31.88 -20.33
C PHE A 596 40.71 31.41 -21.74
N LYS A 597 41.94 31.73 -22.16
CA LYS A 597 42.47 31.46 -23.50
C LYS A 597 43.78 30.69 -23.45
N SER A 598 44.17 30.14 -24.61
CA SER A 598 45.46 29.47 -24.76
C SER A 598 46.63 30.41 -24.43
N THR A 599 47.61 29.94 -23.66
CA THR A 599 48.80 30.71 -23.25
C THR A 599 49.69 31.12 -24.43
N TYR A 600 49.43 30.59 -25.63
CA TYR A 600 50.09 30.96 -26.88
C TYR A 600 49.47 32.16 -27.59
N GLN A 601 48.31 32.65 -27.11
CA GLN A 601 47.58 33.79 -27.65
C GLN A 601 47.64 35.01 -26.70
N GLU A 602 48.74 35.19 -25.97
CA GLU A 602 48.90 36.24 -24.93
C GLU A 602 47.79 36.21 -23.85
N GLY A 603 47.25 35.02 -23.53
CA GLY A 603 46.23 34.85 -22.50
C GLY A 603 46.74 35.20 -21.09
N SER A 604 45.99 36.06 -20.38
CA SER A 604 46.45 36.76 -19.18
C SER A 604 46.18 36.06 -17.85
N PHE A 605 45.31 35.03 -17.79
CA PHE A 605 44.82 34.49 -16.50
C PHE A 605 45.96 34.10 -15.55
N SER A 606 46.14 34.93 -14.52
CA SER A 606 47.26 34.90 -13.60
C SER A 606 46.82 34.76 -12.14
N LYS A 607 47.75 34.37 -11.27
CA LYS A 607 47.50 34.29 -9.82
C LYS A 607 46.99 35.62 -9.23
N ASN A 608 47.55 36.74 -9.69
CA ASN A 608 47.18 38.07 -9.20
C ASN A 608 45.74 38.49 -9.59
N GLU A 609 45.32 38.17 -10.82
CA GLU A 609 43.95 38.44 -11.26
C GLU A 609 42.95 37.56 -10.52
N LEU A 610 43.26 36.27 -10.35
CA LEU A 610 42.45 35.34 -9.56
C LEU A 610 42.29 35.83 -8.12
N ALA A 611 43.38 36.22 -7.47
CA ALA A 611 43.36 36.78 -6.12
C ALA A 611 42.53 38.07 -6.04
N THR A 612 42.64 38.95 -7.04
CA THR A 612 41.84 40.20 -7.12
C THR A 612 40.34 39.91 -7.22
N SER A 613 39.93 38.96 -8.06
CA SER A 613 38.52 38.58 -8.18
C SER A 613 38.00 37.88 -6.92
N ILE A 614 38.79 37.02 -6.29
CA ILE A 614 38.42 36.36 -5.02
C ILE A 614 38.26 37.36 -3.88
N GLY A 615 39.09 38.39 -3.83
CA GLY A 615 39.00 39.47 -2.83
C GLY A 615 37.70 40.27 -2.87
N ARG A 616 36.89 40.16 -3.95
CA ARG A 616 35.58 40.82 -4.07
C ARG A 616 34.46 40.08 -3.35
N PHE A 617 34.68 38.82 -2.97
CA PHE A 617 33.70 38.00 -2.26
C PHE A 617 33.90 38.08 -0.75
N SER A 618 32.79 38.19 -0.04
CA SER A 618 32.74 38.38 1.41
C SER A 618 32.72 37.05 2.16
N SER A 619 32.07 36.03 1.59
CA SER A 619 31.95 34.71 2.20
C SER A 619 32.92 33.71 1.56
N ILE A 620 33.31 32.68 2.30
CA ILE A 620 34.12 31.59 1.74
C ILE A 620 33.28 30.77 0.75
N THR A 621 31.97 30.62 1.00
CA THR A 621 31.04 29.97 0.09
C THR A 621 31.07 30.61 -1.30
N GLU A 622 30.98 31.94 -1.39
CA GLU A 622 31.07 32.68 -2.66
C GLU A 622 32.40 32.43 -3.37
N LYS A 623 33.53 32.44 -2.63
CA LYS A 623 34.86 32.19 -3.19
C LYS A 623 34.99 30.77 -3.74
N LEU A 624 34.47 29.77 -3.02
CA LEU A 624 34.48 28.36 -3.44
C LEU A 624 33.58 28.12 -4.66
N ASP A 625 32.38 28.71 -4.67
CA ASP A 625 31.46 28.65 -5.81
C ASP A 625 32.06 29.30 -7.06
N PHE A 626 32.75 30.45 -6.89
CA PHE A 626 33.44 31.13 -7.98
C PHE A 626 34.57 30.27 -8.57
N LEU A 627 35.41 29.66 -7.73
CA LEU A 627 36.46 28.75 -8.20
C LEU A 627 35.89 27.57 -8.99
N GLU A 628 34.80 26.97 -8.52
CA GLU A 628 34.11 25.89 -9.22
C GLU A 628 33.53 26.34 -10.56
N ALA A 629 32.91 27.52 -10.61
CA ALA A 629 32.36 28.09 -11.83
C ALA A 629 33.46 28.46 -12.85
N CYS A 630 34.62 28.94 -12.38
CA CYS A 630 35.80 29.13 -13.21
C CYS A 630 36.28 27.80 -13.81
N TYR A 631 36.37 26.74 -13.00
CA TYR A 631 36.71 25.40 -13.47
C TYR A 631 35.77 24.93 -14.59
N GLU A 632 34.45 24.97 -14.36
CA GLU A 632 33.44 24.56 -15.34
C GLU A 632 33.54 25.36 -16.64
N LYS A 633 33.81 26.67 -16.55
CA LYS A 633 33.99 27.53 -17.72
C LYS A 633 35.28 27.20 -18.47
N ILE A 634 36.36 26.86 -17.78
CA ILE A 634 37.65 26.50 -18.39
C ILE A 634 37.55 25.19 -19.17
N ILE A 635 36.94 24.15 -18.59
CA ILE A 635 36.86 22.83 -19.25
C ILE A 635 35.94 22.86 -20.48
N HIS A 636 34.93 23.72 -20.50
CA HIS A 636 33.99 23.87 -21.63
C HIS A 636 34.36 24.99 -22.61
N SER A 637 35.43 25.76 -22.36
CA SER A 637 35.83 26.86 -23.22
C SER A 637 36.44 26.37 -24.54
N LYS A 638 35.93 26.89 -25.66
CA LYS A 638 36.46 26.65 -27.02
C LYS A 638 37.68 27.51 -27.34
N GLU A 639 38.05 28.45 -26.47
CA GLU A 639 39.17 29.37 -26.70
C GLU A 639 40.55 28.74 -26.40
N TYR A 640 40.56 27.51 -25.88
CA TYR A 640 41.78 26.72 -25.69
C TYR A 640 42.06 25.87 -26.92
N THR A 641 43.14 26.17 -27.62
CA THR A 641 43.55 25.44 -28.83
C THR A 641 44.56 24.34 -28.50
N GLN A 642 44.36 23.16 -29.09
CA GLN A 642 45.33 22.06 -29.05
C GLN A 642 46.38 22.26 -30.16
N ARG A 643 47.67 22.15 -29.82
CA ARG A 643 48.77 22.26 -30.80
C ARG A 643 48.81 21.10 -31.80
N HIS A 644 48.35 19.91 -31.42
CA HIS A 644 48.38 18.69 -32.24
C HIS A 644 47.09 17.88 -32.10
N ALA A 645 45.95 18.46 -32.48
CA ALA A 645 44.62 17.86 -32.30
C ALA A 645 44.52 16.40 -32.80
N THR A 646 45.11 16.08 -33.96
CA THR A 646 45.10 14.73 -34.52
C THR A 646 45.86 13.70 -33.68
N ALA A 647 47.05 14.06 -33.17
CA ALA A 647 47.84 13.19 -32.30
C ALA A 647 47.22 13.06 -30.90
N ASP A 648 46.60 14.15 -30.41
CA ASP A 648 45.92 14.17 -29.12
C ASP A 648 44.67 13.28 -29.14
N ASN A 649 43.95 13.24 -30.26
CA ASN A 649 42.82 12.32 -30.47
C ASN A 649 43.27 10.85 -30.57
N LEU A 650 44.38 10.55 -31.25
CA LEU A 650 44.92 9.19 -31.36
C LEU A 650 45.37 8.61 -30.01
N PHE A 651 45.72 9.46 -29.05
CA PHE A 651 46.19 9.08 -27.71
C PHE A 651 45.20 9.43 -26.59
N ALA A 652 43.96 9.77 -26.92
CA ALA A 652 42.94 10.22 -25.98
C ALA A 652 42.60 9.18 -24.89
N PHE A 653 42.94 7.90 -25.06
CA PHE A 653 42.70 6.84 -24.08
C PHE A 653 43.70 6.82 -22.90
N PHE A 654 44.87 7.48 -23.01
CA PHE A 654 45.87 7.57 -21.93
C PHE A 654 46.43 8.98 -21.69
N LYS A 655 46.01 9.96 -22.51
CA LYS A 655 46.43 11.36 -22.41
C LYS A 655 45.26 12.21 -21.93
N ASN A 656 45.50 13.08 -20.96
CA ASN A 656 44.50 14.02 -20.43
C ASN A 656 43.90 14.89 -21.56
N PRO A 657 42.56 14.96 -21.72
CA PRO A 657 41.90 15.71 -22.80
C PRO A 657 42.05 17.23 -22.64
N LEU A 658 42.44 17.70 -21.45
CA LEU A 658 42.72 19.10 -21.20
C LEU A 658 43.96 19.56 -21.98
N THR A 659 43.93 20.78 -22.50
CA THR A 659 45.12 21.45 -23.05
C THR A 659 46.14 21.76 -21.96
N ALA A 660 47.39 22.03 -22.35
CA ALA A 660 48.42 22.46 -21.39
C ALA A 660 48.03 23.75 -20.64
N SER A 661 47.38 24.68 -21.33
CA SER A 661 46.90 25.94 -20.73
C SER A 661 45.73 25.71 -19.77
N GLN A 662 44.75 24.85 -20.13
CA GLN A 662 43.67 24.46 -19.21
C GLN A 662 44.22 23.82 -17.94
N ARG A 663 45.17 22.88 -18.05
CA ARG A 663 45.82 22.27 -16.88
C ARG A 663 46.49 23.32 -15.99
N LYS A 664 47.25 24.25 -16.58
CA LYS A 664 47.92 25.33 -15.82
C LYS A 664 46.90 26.19 -15.08
N HIS A 665 45.80 26.57 -15.72
CA HIS A 665 44.77 27.39 -15.08
C HIS A 665 44.03 26.62 -13.99
N ILE A 666 43.72 25.33 -14.20
CA ILE A 666 43.09 24.48 -13.18
C ILE A 666 44.02 24.25 -11.97
N ILE A 667 45.33 24.11 -12.18
CA ILE A 667 46.32 24.05 -11.09
C ILE A 667 46.27 25.33 -10.24
N LEU A 668 46.23 26.52 -10.88
CA LEU A 668 46.08 27.79 -10.15
C LEU A 668 44.79 27.83 -9.32
N LEU A 669 43.66 27.36 -9.87
CA LEU A 669 42.40 27.28 -9.13
C LEU A 669 42.50 26.31 -7.93
N LYS A 670 43.19 25.18 -8.09
CA LYS A 670 43.42 24.20 -7.00
C LYS A 670 44.33 24.75 -5.91
N GLU A 671 45.41 25.44 -6.27
CA GLU A 671 46.31 26.09 -5.31
C GLU A 671 45.52 27.10 -4.47
N GLN A 672 44.73 27.95 -5.14
CA GLN A 672 43.92 28.96 -4.48
C GLN A 672 42.81 28.35 -3.60
N LEU A 673 42.21 27.23 -4.02
CA LEU A 673 41.27 26.46 -3.21
C LEU A 673 41.93 26.03 -1.88
N ASN A 674 43.13 25.45 -1.95
CA ASN A 674 43.86 24.98 -0.79
C ASN A 674 44.30 26.13 0.13
N GLU A 675 44.72 27.27 -0.43
CA GLU A 675 45.05 28.49 0.31
C GLU A 675 43.84 28.97 1.14
N LEU A 676 42.66 29.09 0.52
CA LEU A 676 41.44 29.55 1.21
C LEU A 676 41.04 28.65 2.39
N ILE A 677 41.17 27.34 2.24
CA ILE A 677 40.84 26.39 3.32
C ILE A 677 41.89 26.48 4.43
N THR A 678 43.17 26.58 4.09
CA THR A 678 44.26 26.72 5.06
C THR A 678 44.10 28.01 5.88
N GLU A 679 43.79 29.13 5.22
CA GLU A 679 43.51 30.42 5.86
C GLU A 679 42.32 30.33 6.83
N PHE A 680 41.25 29.65 6.44
CA PHE A 680 40.10 29.45 7.32
C PHE A 680 40.45 28.63 8.56
N GLN A 681 41.21 27.54 8.38
CA GLN A 681 41.65 26.68 9.48
C GLN A 681 42.51 27.46 10.49
N GLN A 682 43.44 28.30 10.00
CA GLN A 682 44.31 29.12 10.83
C GLN A 682 43.54 30.23 11.55
N SER A 683 42.64 30.93 10.83
CA SER A 683 41.93 32.10 11.35
C SER A 683 40.86 31.75 12.40
N ASN A 684 40.34 30.52 12.39
CA ASN A 684 39.28 30.07 13.31
C ASN A 684 39.79 29.18 14.44
N HIS A 685 41.11 28.95 14.55
CA HIS A 685 41.74 28.13 15.61
C HIS A 685 41.05 26.78 15.82
N LEU A 686 40.69 26.10 14.72
CA LEU A 686 39.93 24.84 14.78
C LEU A 686 40.69 23.77 15.56
N SER A 687 39.97 23.00 16.36
CA SER A 687 40.54 21.82 17.04
C SER A 687 41.04 20.80 16.01
N LYS A 688 41.86 19.84 16.45
CA LYS A 688 42.31 18.75 15.57
C LYS A 688 41.13 17.98 14.98
N GLU A 689 40.09 17.73 15.78
CA GLU A 689 38.88 17.03 15.36
C GLU A 689 38.09 17.85 14.33
N ASP A 690 37.90 19.15 14.58
CA ASP A 690 37.19 20.05 13.65
C ASP A 690 37.93 20.20 12.32
N ASN A 691 39.27 20.17 12.36
CA ASN A 691 40.08 20.16 11.15
C ASN A 691 39.91 18.86 10.35
N GLU A 692 39.95 17.70 11.00
CA GLU A 692 39.72 16.41 10.34
C GLU A 692 38.29 16.29 9.76
N GLU A 693 37.31 16.90 10.44
CA GLU A 693 35.94 17.00 9.97
C GLU A 693 35.83 17.93 8.75
N LEU A 694 36.42 19.12 8.80
CA LEU A 694 36.43 20.06 7.68
C LEU A 694 37.10 19.47 6.44
N GLN A 695 38.22 18.79 6.60
CA GLN A 695 38.91 18.10 5.50
C GLN A 695 38.02 17.02 4.89
N TRP A 696 37.26 16.29 5.72
CA TRP A 696 36.30 15.33 5.22
C TRP A 696 35.14 15.99 4.46
N TYR A 697 34.62 17.14 4.93
CA TYR A 697 33.64 17.92 4.19
C TYR A 697 34.19 18.40 2.84
N MET A 698 35.38 18.99 2.81
CA MET A 698 35.97 19.47 1.56
C MET A 698 36.21 18.35 0.53
N LYS A 699 36.56 17.14 0.98
CA LYS A 699 36.69 15.97 0.11
C LYS A 699 35.35 15.49 -0.46
N ASN A 700 34.27 15.61 0.32
CA ASN A 700 32.95 15.06 -0.03
C ASN A 700 31.95 16.09 -0.56
N ARG A 701 32.36 17.36 -0.73
CA ARG A 701 31.50 18.43 -1.27
C ARG A 701 31.07 18.25 -2.73
N GLY A 702 31.61 17.24 -3.43
CA GLY A 702 31.34 17.01 -4.85
C GLY A 702 31.96 18.06 -5.79
N SER A 703 33.15 18.57 -5.44
CA SER A 703 33.87 19.54 -6.28
C SER A 703 34.58 18.84 -7.43
N ASN A 704 34.17 19.14 -8.66
CA ASN A 704 34.85 18.68 -9.86
C ASN A 704 36.25 19.30 -9.94
N LEU A 705 36.41 20.55 -9.52
CA LEU A 705 37.73 21.19 -9.41
C LEU A 705 38.68 20.38 -8.52
N ALA A 706 38.23 19.94 -7.35
CA ALA A 706 39.07 19.14 -6.44
C ALA A 706 39.42 17.77 -7.02
N LEU A 707 38.45 17.11 -7.68
CA LEU A 707 38.59 15.76 -8.23
C LEU A 707 39.37 15.71 -9.56
N CYS A 708 39.37 16.79 -10.34
CA CYS A 708 39.95 16.83 -11.68
C CYS A 708 41.43 16.43 -11.68
N ASN A 709 41.83 15.42 -12.45
CA ASN A 709 43.24 15.09 -12.59
C ASN A 709 43.93 16.04 -13.60
N THR A 710 45.03 16.68 -13.17
CA THR A 710 45.84 17.58 -14.00
C THR A 710 47.12 16.92 -14.51
N ASP A 711 47.33 15.63 -14.26
CA ASP A 711 48.47 14.91 -14.82
C ASP A 711 48.32 14.77 -16.33
N ARG A 712 49.44 14.84 -17.05
CA ARG A 712 49.44 14.78 -18.52
C ARG A 712 49.05 13.40 -19.04
N PHE A 713 49.42 12.36 -18.31
CA PHE A 713 49.16 10.96 -18.65
C PHE A 713 48.46 10.28 -17.48
N TYR A 714 47.25 9.78 -17.72
CA TYR A 714 46.52 8.94 -16.78
C TYR A 714 45.47 8.14 -17.55
N LEU A 715 45.12 6.95 -17.03
CA LEU A 715 44.06 6.13 -17.61
C LEU A 715 42.69 6.75 -17.31
N HIS A 716 41.95 7.09 -18.36
CA HIS A 716 40.59 7.64 -18.26
C HIS A 716 39.60 6.55 -17.90
N LEU A 717 39.46 6.27 -16.60
CA LEU A 717 38.35 5.47 -16.07
C LEU A 717 37.31 6.34 -15.34
N ASP A 718 37.62 7.63 -15.10
CA ASP A 718 36.79 8.57 -14.33
C ASP A 718 36.22 9.69 -15.22
N ALA A 719 34.89 9.91 -15.15
CA ALA A 719 34.11 10.78 -16.03
C ALA A 719 34.17 12.30 -15.73
N THR A 720 35.19 12.80 -15.02
CA THR A 720 35.22 14.20 -14.53
C THR A 720 35.69 15.23 -15.56
N VAL A 721 36.10 14.80 -16.76
CA VAL A 721 36.45 15.66 -17.89
C VAL A 721 35.74 15.13 -19.13
N PRO A 722 35.06 15.96 -19.94
CA PRO A 722 34.45 15.50 -21.18
C PRO A 722 35.51 14.82 -22.07
N SER A 723 35.28 13.57 -22.46
CA SER A 723 36.13 12.93 -23.46
C SER A 723 35.93 13.66 -24.78
N ALA A 724 37.00 13.78 -25.59
CA ALA A 724 36.91 14.36 -26.94
C ALA A 724 35.97 13.57 -27.89
N ILE A 725 35.40 12.45 -27.43
CA ILE A 725 34.42 11.63 -28.15
C ILE A 725 33.01 12.19 -27.93
N GLN A 726 32.80 13.44 -28.32
CA GLN A 726 31.47 14.02 -28.54
C GLN A 726 31.41 14.81 -29.85
N ILE A 727 32.12 14.32 -30.87
CA ILE A 727 31.90 14.71 -32.27
C ILE A 727 31.56 13.43 -33.03
N GLY A 728 30.25 13.15 -33.14
CA GLY A 728 29.76 11.97 -33.84
C GLY A 728 28.41 11.45 -33.35
N LYS A 729 27.40 12.31 -33.17
CA LYS A 729 26.06 11.89 -33.61
C LYS A 729 26.16 11.77 -35.12
N LEU A 730 26.47 10.56 -35.59
CA LEU A 730 26.18 10.18 -36.96
C LEU A 730 24.66 10.27 -37.09
N GLU A 731 24.20 11.27 -37.82
CA GLU A 731 22.95 11.16 -38.55
C GLU A 731 23.12 9.98 -39.52
N SER A 732 22.50 8.85 -39.16
CA SER A 732 22.04 7.80 -40.07
C SER A 732 20.89 7.05 -39.41
#